data_AF-A0A7S2UMH8-F1
#
_entry.id   AF-A0A7S2UMH8-F1
#
_cell.length_a   1.000
_cell.length_b   1.000
_cell.length_c   1.000
_cell.angle_alpha   90.00
_cell.angle_beta   90.00
_cell.angle_gamma   90.00
#
_symmetry.space_group_name_H-M   'P 1'
#
loop_
_entity.id
_entity.type
_entity.pdbx_description
1 polymer ?
#
loop_
_entity_poly.entity_id
_entity_poly.type
_entity_poly.pdbx_seq_one_letter_code
_entity_poly.pdbx_strand_id
1 'polypeptide(L)'
;MTIIYHRSKQSFFLTTKYVYFLVCFVISLYCHYFPIKYLLLFEKSNRGRGVDYAEAPKNIINIGKGMIVSPLLDGSPIRREKRIFKQPSVQHPFFFFHIPKCGGSTLKNVLNQATKAIGKTSFNPCYDSIPCPTTENSILSDPALERRAACTDVFVGHFTTKLIPTLANIRHSEEDKQCKRDWDQDIFQGPHLPYADFECMVAMREPISRFVSHYYHFIEKDNPNWKGKRLSDCSIDDLTEIIHSSANNTMVTYLSNHMSATSLTWDDRIEEAENVLSHCIVVVLEDWNRSTRLVETAIPWIKGFLSGAQSKNVASNVSKHELIDDFSPENAEALKQMLEGDIKLYNKAIEIYRAQLNQYGIITESTTDISDRETGTFQTSKKIDKKSVAPPIATQFPTMVKSVTYYGRGNPLTTWDQKYESVIDADFEGFRKEGFNTVTLLVPWSGTQLNVMPPLYDSFTFERIEFVMNKAVKHGLRIIFRVSYPHSFNPANIIGVGERCTSIMAEDTSNGFKEGWLDYMNKLNILFSKTEYRETYLYSFFSWEDFFCLLSFAQDTPDNNERVRLSNHIGFGSYLTSRYSSDALKDMFPGVEPGEYPIPHWDIGVKSFSPYIDFIDWKWWSLVEEARIVHPNLSMEVRVDAEGGTKTYDMHLEDHGPPRQGYWSGYMGARTQVLSAEDGIKSLERILYHATGGNRSPLILGQFNFQDNTPRVNRTLPFISLDECNTFLEKSATVLKKYTQGYGLWAYRDYRQSAIFNGQFLRGLEGWDGKIGGKGSITFEDYFILLSANGINNKDHESFAKVEQRVRQIPINNCDNSNNNMEVCFKYRMKGTDASSSSRTRNVLYVEWDGKRVGSVQSNSSTWNEHCLRVPSLDDNNLYTVGFLAQGTASVNIDNVEVSCHTHSMFMHTVNNTRISTCFDGVLSLNKQLD
;
A
#
# COMPACT_ATOMS: atom_id res chain seq x y z
N MET A 1 -1.32 -41.04 69.91
CA MET A 1 -2.55 -40.21 70.07
C MET A 1 -2.36 -39.02 69.14
N THR A 2 -2.81 -39.01 67.89
CA THR A 2 -3.92 -39.76 67.23
C THR A 2 -5.31 -39.27 67.65
N ILE A 3 -6.23 -39.20 66.66
CA ILE A 3 -7.68 -38.87 66.73
C ILE A 3 -7.94 -37.33 66.73
N ILE A 4 -8.49 -36.67 65.69
CA ILE A 4 -9.73 -36.84 64.84
C ILE A 4 -10.96 -36.28 65.60
N TYR A 5 -11.86 -35.42 65.06
CA TYR A 5 -12.15 -34.91 63.70
C TYR A 5 -12.48 -33.37 63.78
N HIS A 6 -13.15 -32.62 62.88
CA HIS A 6 -13.95 -32.88 61.66
C HIS A 6 -14.00 -31.68 60.66
N ARG A 7 -14.78 -31.89 59.59
CA ARG A 7 -15.43 -30.98 58.62
C ARG A 7 -15.97 -29.64 59.17
N SER A 8 -16.16 -28.58 58.36
CA SER A 8 -15.96 -28.33 56.90
C SER A 8 -16.04 -26.82 56.62
N LYS A 9 -15.79 -26.25 55.42
CA LYS A 9 -15.70 -26.77 54.04
C LYS A 9 -14.51 -26.17 53.26
N GLN A 10 -14.20 -26.77 52.12
CA GLN A 10 -13.55 -26.13 50.97
C GLN A 10 -14.47 -26.27 49.75
N SER A 11 -14.47 -25.26 48.87
CA SER A 11 -14.88 -25.23 47.44
C SER A 11 -15.44 -23.85 47.08
N PHE A 12 -14.57 -22.87 46.78
CA PHE A 12 -14.85 -21.73 45.85
C PHE A 12 -13.66 -20.79 45.54
N PHE A 13 -12.42 -21.10 45.96
CA PHE A 13 -11.25 -20.24 45.69
C PHE A 13 -10.07 -21.05 45.12
N LEU A 14 -10.00 -21.14 43.78
CA LEU A 14 -8.82 -21.64 43.04
C LEU A 14 -8.83 -21.31 41.52
N THR A 15 -9.94 -20.82 40.97
CA THR A 15 -10.07 -20.43 39.55
C THR A 15 -9.33 -19.14 39.19
N THR A 16 -9.23 -18.18 40.11
CA THR A 16 -8.79 -16.79 39.83
C THR A 16 -7.32 -16.62 39.43
N LYS A 17 -6.49 -17.67 39.46
CA LYS A 17 -5.07 -17.62 39.04
C LYS A 17 -4.78 -18.22 37.66
N TYR A 18 -5.74 -18.89 37.02
CA TYR A 18 -5.56 -19.46 35.69
C TYR A 18 -5.89 -18.49 34.54
N VAL A 19 -6.58 -17.38 34.82
CA VAL A 19 -6.98 -16.37 33.81
C VAL A 19 -5.80 -15.51 33.33
N TYR A 20 -4.72 -15.42 34.12
CA TYR A 20 -3.51 -14.61 33.84
C TYR A 20 -2.79 -14.90 32.51
N PHE A 21 -3.12 -15.99 31.81
CA PHE A 21 -2.43 -16.43 30.59
C PHE A 21 -3.20 -16.18 29.29
N LEU A 22 -4.45 -15.71 29.33
CA LEU A 22 -5.35 -15.69 28.18
C LEU A 22 -4.90 -14.77 27.02
N VAL A 23 -4.05 -13.79 27.30
CA VAL A 23 -3.80 -12.64 26.41
C VAL A 23 -2.61 -12.84 25.43
N CYS A 24 -1.84 -13.93 25.58
CA CYS A 24 -0.53 -14.07 24.90
C CYS A 24 -0.58 -14.24 23.37
N PHE A 25 -1.72 -14.66 22.80
CA PHE A 25 -1.88 -14.83 21.35
C PHE A 25 -1.80 -13.50 20.61
N VAL A 26 -2.44 -12.44 21.14
CA VAL A 26 -2.51 -11.12 20.49
C VAL A 26 -1.47 -10.13 21.04
N ILE A 27 -1.06 -10.23 22.32
CA ILE A 27 0.04 -9.42 22.91
C ILE A 27 1.30 -9.42 22.05
N SER A 28 1.60 -10.57 21.43
CA SER A 28 2.79 -10.79 20.63
C SER A 28 2.82 -10.02 19.30
N LEU A 29 1.68 -9.46 18.87
CA LEU A 29 1.53 -8.69 17.64
C LEU A 29 1.00 -7.25 17.86
N TYR A 30 0.34 -6.95 18.98
CA TYR A 30 -0.31 -5.64 19.21
C TYR A 30 0.36 -4.67 20.20
N CYS A 31 1.06 -5.13 21.24
CA CYS A 31 1.44 -4.29 22.39
C CYS A 31 2.49 -3.17 22.15
N HIS A 32 2.86 -2.83 20.91
CA HIS A 32 3.96 -1.91 20.59
C HIS A 32 3.60 -0.80 19.58
N TYR A 33 2.36 -0.30 19.61
CA TYR A 33 1.91 0.86 18.81
C TYR A 33 1.50 2.11 19.63
N PHE A 34 1.97 2.25 20.87
CA PHE A 34 1.80 3.48 21.68
C PHE A 34 3.09 4.32 21.78
N PRO A 35 3.20 5.47 21.11
CA PRO A 35 4.28 6.44 21.31
C PRO A 35 3.90 7.46 22.41
N ILE A 36 4.22 7.17 23.67
CA ILE A 36 4.05 8.15 24.76
C ILE A 36 5.06 9.30 24.60
N LYS A 37 4.63 10.39 23.94
CA LYS A 37 5.34 11.66 23.86
C LYS A 37 4.79 12.65 24.89
N TYR A 38 5.37 12.67 26.09
CA TYR A 38 5.47 13.90 26.88
C TYR A 38 6.75 13.92 27.71
N LEU A 39 7.65 14.85 27.38
CA LEU A 39 8.82 15.17 28.18
C LEU A 39 9.00 16.70 28.22
N LEU A 40 8.01 17.37 28.82
CA LEU A 40 8.11 18.78 29.21
C LEU A 40 8.81 18.87 30.56
N LEU A 41 10.12 19.11 30.56
CA LEU A 41 10.84 19.62 31.73
C LEU A 41 12.12 20.35 31.30
N PHE A 42 12.13 21.67 31.46
CA PHE A 42 13.33 22.41 31.84
C PHE A 42 12.95 23.59 32.75
N GLU A 43 13.87 23.98 33.62
CA GLU A 43 13.51 24.53 34.92
C GLU A 43 13.33 26.06 34.95
N LYS A 44 12.48 26.54 35.86
CA LYS A 44 12.64 27.87 36.47
C LYS A 44 13.47 27.73 37.74
N SER A 45 14.77 27.97 37.65
CA SER A 45 15.63 28.25 38.80
C SER A 45 16.16 29.67 38.71
N ASN A 46 16.12 30.41 39.82
CA ASN A 46 16.40 31.85 39.83
C ASN A 46 17.11 32.24 41.14
N ARG A 47 18.46 32.35 41.12
CA ARG A 47 19.32 33.11 42.07
C ARG A 47 20.84 33.01 41.79
N GLY A 48 21.39 34.04 41.12
CA GLY A 48 22.39 34.94 41.72
C GLY A 48 23.90 34.59 41.82
N ARG A 49 24.70 35.49 41.23
CA ARG A 49 26.08 35.94 41.57
C ARG A 49 27.30 35.13 41.05
N GLY A 50 28.38 35.86 40.73
CA GLY A 50 29.68 35.38 40.21
C GLY A 50 29.78 35.52 38.68
N VAL A 51 30.26 36.59 38.03
CA VAL A 51 31.39 37.55 38.20
C VAL A 51 32.69 37.08 37.52
N ASP A 52 33.08 37.86 36.49
CA ASP A 52 34.36 37.94 35.72
C ASP A 52 34.88 36.65 35.04
N TYR A 53 35.62 36.66 33.92
CA TYR A 53 36.33 37.69 33.13
C TYR A 53 36.04 37.45 31.62
N ALA A 54 36.43 38.23 30.60
CA ALA A 54 36.75 39.64 30.31
C ALA A 54 37.42 39.65 28.90
N GLU A 55 37.11 40.63 28.04
CA GLU A 55 37.83 41.02 26.77
C GLU A 55 37.96 39.95 25.64
N ALA A 56 37.56 40.13 24.35
CA ALA A 56 37.65 41.21 23.34
C ALA A 56 38.97 41.18 22.51
N PRO A 57 39.08 41.78 21.28
CA PRO A 57 38.08 42.50 20.46
C PRO A 57 38.04 42.11 18.94
N LYS A 58 37.27 42.90 18.17
CA LYS A 58 37.05 42.92 16.70
C LYS A 58 38.32 43.03 15.83
N ASN A 59 38.25 42.53 14.57
CA ASN A 59 38.77 43.10 13.29
C ASN A 59 38.63 42.04 12.14
N ILE A 60 38.69 42.30 10.81
CA ILE A 60 39.09 43.49 10.01
C ILE A 60 38.45 43.53 8.59
N ILE A 61 38.17 44.74 8.07
CA ILE A 61 38.13 45.24 6.65
C ILE A 61 37.36 44.52 5.52
N ASN A 62 36.88 45.33 4.56
CA ASN A 62 36.26 44.99 3.27
C ASN A 62 37.02 45.68 2.11
N ILE A 63 37.47 44.94 1.08
CA ILE A 63 38.11 45.44 -0.17
C ILE A 63 37.68 44.50 -1.32
N GLY A 64 37.51 45.01 -2.55
CA GLY A 64 37.05 44.20 -3.69
C GLY A 64 37.76 44.44 -5.03
N LYS A 65 37.21 43.82 -6.09
CA LYS A 65 37.56 43.94 -7.53
C LYS A 65 38.96 43.49 -7.98
N GLY A 66 39.12 42.16 -8.11
CA GLY A 66 39.21 41.51 -9.43
C GLY A 66 40.53 41.45 -10.21
N MET A 67 40.98 40.23 -10.51
CA MET A 67 41.59 39.85 -11.79
C MET A 67 41.40 38.34 -12.06
N ILE A 68 41.66 37.89 -13.29
CA ILE A 68 41.19 36.60 -13.85
C ILE A 68 42.22 35.49 -13.67
N VAL A 69 41.80 34.32 -13.16
CA VAL A 69 42.47 33.01 -13.37
C VAL A 69 41.42 31.89 -13.47
N SER A 70 41.42 31.17 -14.59
CA SER A 70 40.89 29.80 -14.74
C SER A 70 42.08 28.83 -14.63
N PRO A 71 41.95 27.52 -14.30
CA PRO A 71 40.85 26.64 -14.72
C PRO A 71 40.48 25.49 -13.72
N LEU A 72 39.85 24.45 -14.30
CA LEU A 72 39.64 23.06 -13.83
C LEU A 72 38.33 22.76 -13.06
N LEU A 73 37.77 21.61 -13.46
CA LEU A 73 36.52 21.02 -12.98
C LEU A 73 36.84 19.99 -11.88
N ASP A 74 36.03 19.96 -10.82
CA ASP A 74 35.99 18.84 -9.87
C ASP A 74 34.59 18.21 -9.86
N GLY A 75 34.53 16.89 -10.01
CA GLY A 75 33.32 16.11 -10.30
C GLY A 75 32.51 15.74 -9.06
N SER A 76 32.16 16.72 -8.23
CA SER A 76 31.32 16.48 -7.05
C SER A 76 29.82 16.39 -7.40
N PRO A 77 29.07 15.40 -6.88
CA PRO A 77 27.67 15.21 -7.24
C PRO A 77 26.80 16.33 -6.66
N ILE A 78 26.07 17.03 -7.54
CA ILE A 78 25.19 18.13 -7.17
C ILE A 78 24.07 17.61 -6.25
N ARG A 79 24.03 18.10 -5.01
CA ARG A 79 22.88 17.93 -4.13
C ARG A 79 21.67 18.61 -4.78
N ARG A 80 20.71 17.85 -5.31
CA ARG A 80 19.37 18.35 -5.62
C ARG A 80 18.67 18.72 -4.31
N GLU A 81 18.74 19.99 -3.93
CA GLU A 81 17.92 20.54 -2.84
C GLU A 81 16.43 20.43 -3.21
N LYS A 82 15.55 20.36 -2.20
CA LYS A 82 14.09 20.38 -2.43
C LYS A 82 13.68 21.77 -2.94
N ARG A 83 13.64 21.94 -4.27
CA ARG A 83 13.02 23.11 -4.90
C ARG A 83 11.57 23.22 -4.43
N ILE A 84 11.24 24.36 -3.83
CA ILE A 84 9.86 24.79 -3.62
C ILE A 84 9.40 25.37 -4.96
N PHE A 85 8.29 24.87 -5.54
CA PHE A 85 7.73 25.51 -6.74
C PHE A 85 7.30 26.95 -6.36
N LYS A 86 7.95 27.95 -6.97
CA LYS A 86 7.53 29.36 -6.97
C LYS A 86 6.16 29.44 -7.66
N GLN A 87 5.22 30.21 -7.13
CA GLN A 87 3.92 30.43 -7.77
C GLN A 87 4.11 31.12 -9.14
N PRO A 88 3.64 30.52 -10.26
CA PRO A 88 3.70 31.16 -11.56
C PRO A 88 2.98 32.51 -11.61
N SER A 89 3.61 33.43 -12.34
CA SER A 89 3.25 34.84 -12.47
C SER A 89 2.97 35.17 -13.95
N VAL A 90 3.19 36.43 -14.32
CA VAL A 90 3.37 36.92 -15.71
C VAL A 90 4.53 37.93 -15.79
N GLN A 91 5.52 37.75 -14.90
CA GLN A 91 6.79 38.50 -14.90
C GLN A 91 7.79 37.85 -15.88
N HIS A 92 7.74 36.52 -16.00
CA HIS A 92 8.40 35.71 -17.02
C HIS A 92 7.35 35.30 -18.09
N PRO A 93 7.75 34.89 -19.31
CA PRO A 93 6.79 34.44 -20.32
C PRO A 93 6.12 33.15 -19.85
N PHE A 94 4.79 33.12 -19.88
CA PHE A 94 4.00 31.98 -19.45
C PHE A 94 3.61 31.07 -20.61
N PHE A 95 3.90 29.76 -20.50
CA PHE A 95 3.63 28.78 -21.56
C PHE A 95 2.55 27.78 -21.18
N PHE A 96 1.48 27.72 -21.99
CA PHE A 96 0.58 26.56 -22.02
C PHE A 96 0.86 25.68 -23.24
N PHE A 97 1.59 24.59 -23.01
CA PHE A 97 1.86 23.57 -24.03
C PHE A 97 0.59 22.72 -24.23
N HIS A 98 -0.26 23.12 -25.18
CA HIS A 98 -1.48 22.38 -25.49
C HIS A 98 -1.14 21.16 -26.35
N ILE A 99 -0.96 20.01 -25.69
CA ILE A 99 -0.81 18.73 -26.39
C ILE A 99 -2.16 18.36 -27.04
N PRO A 100 -2.20 17.94 -28.32
CA PRO A 100 -3.43 17.55 -29.00
C PRO A 100 -4.28 16.55 -28.21
N LYS A 101 -5.57 16.82 -28.14
CA LYS A 101 -6.61 16.05 -27.43
C LYS A 101 -6.51 16.01 -25.90
N CYS A 102 -5.54 16.68 -25.28
CA CYS A 102 -5.47 16.93 -23.85
C CYS A 102 -6.35 18.13 -23.43
N GLY A 103 -7.63 18.14 -23.84
CA GLY A 103 -8.69 19.03 -23.34
C GLY A 103 -8.54 20.54 -23.60
N GLY A 104 -7.43 20.97 -24.21
CA GLY A 104 -7.02 22.36 -24.14
C GLY A 104 -7.85 23.37 -24.92
N SER A 105 -8.83 22.98 -25.76
CA SER A 105 -9.73 23.94 -26.41
C SER A 105 -10.44 24.87 -25.41
N THR A 106 -10.80 24.37 -24.23
CA THR A 106 -11.38 25.20 -23.16
C THR A 106 -10.32 25.92 -22.35
N LEU A 107 -9.19 25.28 -22.03
CA LEU A 107 -8.05 25.91 -21.33
C LEU A 107 -7.51 27.11 -22.15
N LYS A 108 -7.41 26.99 -23.47
CA LYS A 108 -7.05 28.07 -24.41
C LYS A 108 -7.97 29.28 -24.27
N ASN A 109 -9.28 29.06 -24.13
CA ASN A 109 -10.26 30.14 -23.96
C ASN A 109 -10.14 30.79 -22.56
N VAL A 110 -10.02 29.97 -21.51
CA VAL A 110 -9.85 30.42 -20.12
C VAL A 110 -8.59 31.27 -19.97
N LEU A 111 -7.44 30.78 -20.45
CA LEU A 111 -6.18 31.53 -20.45
C LEU A 111 -6.30 32.85 -21.22
N ASN A 112 -7.00 32.86 -22.37
CA ASN A 112 -7.19 34.09 -23.14
C ASN A 112 -8.04 35.14 -22.40
N GLN A 113 -8.99 34.71 -21.57
CA GLN A 113 -9.82 35.58 -20.75
C GLN A 113 -9.06 36.08 -19.51
N ALA A 114 -8.39 35.19 -18.79
CA ALA A 114 -7.60 35.52 -17.61
C ALA A 114 -6.45 36.50 -17.95
N THR A 115 -5.73 36.26 -19.05
CA THR A 115 -4.64 37.14 -19.54
C THR A 115 -5.14 38.56 -19.83
N LYS A 116 -6.31 38.69 -20.47
CA LYS A 116 -6.92 40.00 -20.77
C LYS A 116 -7.44 40.70 -19.51
N ALA A 117 -7.93 39.95 -18.52
CA ALA A 117 -8.44 40.51 -17.27
C ALA A 117 -7.33 41.15 -16.41
N ILE A 118 -6.09 40.67 -16.51
CA ILE A 118 -4.91 41.28 -15.87
C ILE A 118 -4.19 42.32 -16.75
N GLY A 119 -4.77 42.69 -17.91
CA GLY A 119 -4.22 43.71 -18.80
C GLY A 119 -2.98 43.28 -19.60
N LYS A 120 -2.73 41.97 -19.73
CA LYS A 120 -1.56 41.37 -20.39
C LYS A 120 -1.91 40.83 -21.79
N THR A 121 -0.90 40.46 -22.58
CA THR A 121 -1.08 40.03 -23.98
C THR A 121 -0.90 38.51 -24.15
N SER A 122 -1.69 37.94 -25.07
CA SER A 122 -1.72 36.50 -25.37
C SER A 122 -1.43 36.20 -26.85
N PHE A 123 -0.61 35.18 -27.10
CA PHE A 123 -0.39 34.60 -28.43
C PHE A 123 -1.07 33.24 -28.50
N ASN A 124 -2.25 33.21 -29.14
CA ASN A 124 -3.18 32.09 -29.12
C ASN A 124 -3.73 31.82 -30.55
N PRO A 125 -3.20 30.83 -31.29
CA PRO A 125 -3.69 30.46 -32.62
C PRO A 125 -5.20 30.16 -32.64
N CYS A 126 -5.89 30.56 -33.70
CA CYS A 126 -7.37 30.66 -33.80
C CYS A 126 -8.04 31.83 -33.05
N TYR A 127 -7.31 32.61 -32.23
CA TYR A 127 -7.89 33.74 -31.48
C TYR A 127 -7.25 35.07 -31.90
N ASP A 128 -8.01 36.16 -31.72
CA ASP A 128 -7.54 37.53 -31.84
C ASP A 128 -6.76 37.80 -33.16
N SER A 129 -7.27 37.24 -34.26
CA SER A 129 -6.70 37.30 -35.63
C SER A 129 -5.36 36.56 -35.86
N ILE A 130 -4.97 35.61 -35.01
CA ILE A 130 -3.88 34.67 -35.31
C ILE A 130 -4.44 33.44 -36.04
N PRO A 131 -3.90 33.04 -37.22
CA PRO A 131 -4.33 31.83 -37.93
C PRO A 131 -4.28 30.57 -37.08
N CYS A 132 -5.20 29.63 -37.31
CA CYS A 132 -5.19 28.34 -36.61
C CYS A 132 -3.93 27.47 -36.82
N PRO A 133 -3.34 27.35 -38.03
CA PRO A 133 -2.16 26.49 -38.26
C PRO A 133 -0.82 27.15 -37.89
N THR A 134 -0.82 28.24 -37.12
CA THR A 134 0.41 28.91 -36.66
C THR A 134 1.19 28.02 -35.70
N THR A 135 2.43 27.68 -36.07
CA THR A 135 3.42 26.94 -35.28
C THR A 135 4.57 27.86 -34.84
N GLU A 136 5.48 27.38 -34.00
CA GLU A 136 6.73 28.07 -33.66
C GLU A 136 7.58 28.40 -34.90
N ASN A 137 7.58 27.56 -35.93
CA ASN A 137 8.26 27.86 -37.20
C ASN A 137 7.58 29.01 -37.95
N SER A 138 6.25 29.11 -37.86
CA SER A 138 5.46 30.17 -38.50
C SER A 138 5.80 31.55 -37.95
N ILE A 139 6.10 31.66 -36.65
CA ILE A 139 6.45 32.92 -35.98
C ILE A 139 7.70 33.55 -36.61
N LEU A 140 8.73 32.74 -36.92
CA LEU A 140 9.97 33.21 -37.55
C LEU A 140 9.85 33.49 -39.07
N SER A 141 8.71 33.13 -39.68
CA SER A 141 8.49 33.25 -41.13
C SER A 141 7.58 34.43 -41.53
N ASP A 142 6.88 35.03 -40.57
CA ASP A 142 5.94 36.13 -40.78
C ASP A 142 6.27 37.28 -39.82
N PRO A 143 6.80 38.42 -40.31
CA PRO A 143 7.15 39.57 -39.47
C PRO A 143 5.98 40.18 -38.67
N ALA A 144 4.72 39.92 -39.04
CA ALA A 144 3.56 40.33 -38.25
C ALA A 144 3.32 39.38 -37.06
N LEU A 145 3.60 38.08 -37.21
CA LEU A 145 3.59 37.13 -36.11
C LEU A 145 4.83 37.27 -35.22
N GLU A 146 6.01 37.55 -35.80
CA GLU A 146 7.25 37.81 -35.06
C GLU A 146 7.10 38.99 -34.10
N ARG A 147 6.72 40.18 -34.60
CA ARG A 147 6.47 41.37 -33.75
C ARG A 147 5.41 41.12 -32.68
N ARG A 148 4.36 40.36 -33.00
CA ARG A 148 3.30 40.04 -32.04
C ARG A 148 3.80 39.11 -30.92
N ALA A 149 4.59 38.10 -31.27
CA ALA A 149 5.24 37.23 -30.29
C ALA A 149 6.25 38.00 -29.43
N ALA A 150 7.00 38.94 -30.02
CA ALA A 150 7.95 39.80 -29.30
C ALA A 150 7.31 40.62 -28.16
N CYS A 151 6.01 40.94 -28.29
CA CYS A 151 5.20 41.73 -27.37
C CYS A 151 4.16 40.88 -26.58
N THR A 152 4.37 39.56 -26.46
CA THR A 152 3.44 38.63 -25.77
C THR A 152 3.93 38.22 -24.39
N ASP A 153 3.04 38.25 -23.39
CA ASP A 153 3.30 37.68 -22.06
C ASP A 153 2.93 36.19 -21.94
N VAL A 154 1.84 35.75 -22.58
CA VAL A 154 1.25 34.41 -22.40
C VAL A 154 1.10 33.67 -23.75
N PHE A 155 1.81 32.54 -23.91
CA PHE A 155 1.79 31.70 -25.11
C PHE A 155 0.90 30.48 -24.95
N VAL A 156 -0.05 30.27 -25.87
CA VAL A 156 -1.19 29.37 -25.67
C VAL A 156 -1.56 28.63 -26.96
N GLY A 157 -0.97 27.46 -27.22
CA GLY A 157 -1.21 26.76 -28.49
C GLY A 157 -0.59 25.38 -28.62
N HIS A 158 -0.77 24.76 -29.80
CA HIS A 158 -0.13 23.50 -30.21
C HIS A 158 1.35 23.73 -30.58
N PHE A 159 2.08 24.34 -29.65
CA PHE A 159 3.51 24.57 -29.74
C PHE A 159 4.24 23.44 -29.03
N THR A 160 5.38 23.04 -29.56
CA THR A 160 6.31 22.17 -28.83
C THR A 160 7.27 23.02 -27.98
N THR A 161 8.06 22.38 -27.11
CA THR A 161 9.08 23.09 -26.29
C THR A 161 10.14 23.82 -27.11
N LYS A 162 10.25 23.55 -28.41
CA LYS A 162 11.00 24.34 -29.40
C LYS A 162 10.58 25.82 -29.43
N LEU A 163 9.36 26.17 -28.99
CA LEU A 163 8.94 27.57 -28.88
C LEU A 163 9.88 28.41 -28.00
N ILE A 164 10.46 27.85 -26.93
CA ILE A 164 11.35 28.57 -26.01
C ILE A 164 12.59 29.11 -26.75
N PRO A 165 13.43 28.28 -27.40
CA PRO A 165 14.54 28.78 -28.22
C PRO A 165 14.08 29.54 -29.48
N THR A 166 12.87 29.32 -30.00
CA THR A 166 12.32 30.17 -31.08
C THR A 166 12.16 31.62 -30.63
N LEU A 167 11.56 31.88 -29.45
CA LEU A 167 11.35 33.23 -28.94
C LEU A 167 12.68 33.94 -28.61
N ALA A 168 13.68 33.19 -28.13
CA ALA A 168 15.03 33.69 -27.88
C ALA A 168 15.74 34.23 -29.14
N ASN A 169 15.31 33.81 -30.34
CA ASN A 169 15.90 34.23 -31.62
C ASN A 169 15.16 35.40 -32.30
N ILE A 170 14.05 35.88 -31.75
CA ILE A 170 13.29 37.02 -32.29
C ILE A 170 14.12 38.30 -32.18
N ARG A 171 14.29 39.00 -33.30
CA ARG A 171 15.20 40.16 -33.36
C ARG A 171 14.51 41.45 -32.94
N HIS A 172 15.08 42.11 -31.93
CA HIS A 172 14.67 43.46 -31.54
C HIS A 172 15.12 44.46 -32.61
N SER A 173 14.17 45.07 -33.33
CA SER A 173 14.49 46.23 -34.18
C SER A 173 14.61 47.48 -33.31
N GLU A 174 15.38 48.49 -33.76
CA GLU A 174 15.47 49.76 -33.03
C GLU A 174 14.18 50.60 -33.05
N GLU A 175 13.17 50.17 -33.83
CA GLU A 175 11.85 50.81 -33.94
C GLU A 175 10.86 50.26 -32.89
N ASP A 176 11.02 49.00 -32.42
CA ASP A 176 10.11 48.32 -31.48
C ASP A 176 10.21 48.80 -30.02
N LYS A 177 10.67 50.03 -29.78
CA LYS A 177 10.89 50.66 -28.46
C LYS A 177 9.63 50.82 -27.58
N GLN A 178 8.45 50.40 -28.06
CA GLN A 178 7.22 50.32 -27.28
C GLN A 178 7.06 48.99 -26.52
N CYS A 179 7.66 47.88 -26.98
CA CYS A 179 7.53 46.57 -26.33
C CYS A 179 8.72 46.26 -25.43
N LYS A 180 8.79 46.95 -24.28
CA LYS A 180 9.79 46.64 -23.24
C LYS A 180 9.31 45.46 -22.39
N ARG A 181 9.96 44.29 -22.54
CA ARG A 181 9.65 43.10 -21.71
C ARG A 181 10.23 43.29 -20.31
N ASP A 182 9.52 42.87 -19.27
CA ASP A 182 10.09 42.82 -17.90
C ASP A 182 11.14 41.71 -17.77
N TRP A 183 11.06 40.68 -18.61
CA TRP A 183 11.91 39.49 -18.64
C TRP A 183 13.09 39.55 -19.62
N ASP A 184 13.36 40.70 -20.24
CA ASP A 184 14.19 40.79 -21.44
C ASP A 184 15.70 40.53 -21.23
N GLN A 185 16.19 40.57 -19.98
CA GLN A 185 17.62 40.68 -19.68
C GLN A 185 18.26 39.44 -19.05
N ASP A 186 17.46 38.51 -18.49
CA ASP A 186 17.97 37.45 -17.62
C ASP A 186 17.98 36.03 -18.24
N ILE A 187 17.10 35.72 -19.21
CA ILE A 187 16.70 34.33 -19.51
C ILE A 187 17.69 33.53 -20.40
N PHE A 188 18.51 34.18 -21.25
CA PHE A 188 19.11 33.51 -22.43
C PHE A 188 20.65 33.53 -22.54
N GLN A 189 21.40 33.46 -21.42
CA GLN A 189 22.87 33.37 -21.44
C GLN A 189 23.40 31.93 -21.23
N GLY A 190 23.13 31.01 -22.15
CA GLY A 190 23.74 29.67 -22.13
C GLY A 190 23.40 28.76 -23.32
N PRO A 191 24.21 27.72 -23.59
CA PRO A 191 23.93 26.71 -24.64
C PRO A 191 22.97 25.59 -24.19
N HIS A 192 22.57 25.59 -22.92
CA HIS A 192 21.52 24.73 -22.36
C HIS A 192 20.38 25.64 -21.87
N LEU A 193 19.13 25.20 -22.01
CA LEU A 193 17.98 25.94 -21.47
C LEU A 193 18.08 26.02 -19.93
N PRO A 194 18.09 27.21 -19.33
CA PRO A 194 17.89 27.31 -17.89
C PRO A 194 16.39 27.15 -17.59
N TYR A 195 15.97 25.93 -17.25
CA TYR A 195 14.61 25.63 -16.78
C TYR A 195 14.22 26.38 -15.48
N ALA A 196 15.06 27.28 -14.97
CA ALA A 196 14.76 28.17 -13.86
C ALA A 196 13.89 29.38 -14.25
N ASP A 197 13.89 29.76 -15.53
CA ASP A 197 13.59 31.15 -15.93
C ASP A 197 12.31 31.33 -16.77
N PHE A 198 11.52 30.27 -16.97
CA PHE A 198 10.18 30.33 -17.57
C PHE A 198 9.12 29.69 -16.69
N GLU A 199 7.87 30.10 -16.87
CA GLU A 199 6.72 29.66 -16.07
C GLU A 199 5.73 28.93 -16.99
N CYS A 200 5.16 27.78 -16.59
CA CYS A 200 4.39 26.97 -17.52
C CYS A 200 3.29 26.09 -16.89
N MET A 201 2.39 25.62 -17.75
CA MET A 201 1.33 24.64 -17.45
C MET A 201 1.23 23.64 -18.61
N VAL A 202 1.02 22.37 -18.29
CA VAL A 202 0.84 21.29 -19.28
C VAL A 202 -0.44 20.53 -18.95
N ALA A 203 -1.30 20.31 -19.95
CA ALA A 203 -2.44 19.43 -19.83
C ALA A 203 -2.09 18.02 -20.33
N MET A 204 -2.25 17.04 -19.45
CA MET A 204 -1.99 15.62 -19.66
C MET A 204 -3.31 14.85 -19.64
N ARG A 205 -3.32 13.72 -20.35
CA ARG A 205 -4.47 12.82 -20.49
C ARG A 205 -3.95 11.39 -20.64
N GLU A 206 -4.71 10.41 -20.18
CA GLU A 206 -4.38 8.99 -20.34
C GLU A 206 -4.05 8.68 -21.84
N PRO A 207 -2.88 8.08 -22.16
CA PRO A 207 -2.37 7.93 -23.53
C PRO A 207 -3.32 7.30 -24.55
N ILE A 208 -4.02 6.23 -24.17
CA ILE A 208 -4.92 5.48 -25.04
C ILE A 208 -6.20 6.28 -25.27
N SER A 209 -6.77 6.85 -24.21
CA SER A 209 -7.91 7.77 -24.26
C SER A 209 -7.61 9.03 -25.09
N ARG A 210 -6.37 9.54 -25.04
CA ARG A 210 -5.87 10.59 -25.93
C ARG A 210 -5.83 10.11 -27.37
N PHE A 211 -5.26 8.92 -27.62
CA PHE A 211 -5.13 8.33 -28.96
C PHE A 211 -6.49 8.06 -29.63
N VAL A 212 -7.42 7.38 -28.95
CA VAL A 212 -8.80 7.16 -29.44
C VAL A 212 -9.47 8.50 -29.76
N SER A 213 -9.34 9.49 -28.87
CA SER A 213 -9.91 10.82 -29.07
C SER A 213 -9.22 11.62 -30.20
N HIS A 214 -8.01 11.24 -30.62
CA HIS A 214 -7.31 11.79 -31.78
C HIS A 214 -7.81 11.13 -33.06
N TYR A 215 -7.88 9.79 -33.09
CA TYR A 215 -8.41 9.01 -34.21
C TYR A 215 -9.80 9.49 -34.63
N TYR A 216 -10.76 9.53 -33.71
CA TYR A 216 -12.15 9.95 -33.98
C TYR A 216 -12.34 11.45 -34.28
N HIS A 217 -11.28 12.25 -34.25
CA HIS A 217 -11.36 13.69 -34.47
C HIS A 217 -10.60 14.19 -35.70
N PHE A 218 -9.48 13.52 -36.04
CA PHE A 218 -8.60 13.90 -37.13
C PHE A 218 -8.41 12.80 -38.19
N ILE A 219 -8.73 11.53 -37.88
CA ILE A 219 -8.42 10.39 -38.75
C ILE A 219 -9.71 9.80 -39.35
N GLU A 220 -10.62 9.26 -38.53
CA GLU A 220 -11.92 8.72 -38.98
C GLU A 220 -12.69 9.76 -39.83
N LYS A 221 -12.83 10.96 -39.28
CA LYS A 221 -13.66 12.03 -39.86
C LYS A 221 -13.17 12.50 -41.24
N ASP A 222 -11.85 12.64 -41.38
CA ASP A 222 -11.19 13.39 -42.45
C ASP A 222 -10.40 12.51 -43.44
N ASN A 223 -10.08 11.24 -43.11
CA ASN A 223 -9.45 10.27 -44.02
C ASN A 223 -10.48 9.22 -44.52
N PRO A 224 -10.73 9.14 -45.85
CA PRO A 224 -11.67 8.18 -46.43
C PRO A 224 -11.43 6.71 -46.09
N ASN A 225 -10.19 6.30 -45.82
CA ASN A 225 -9.84 4.90 -45.52
C ASN A 225 -10.25 4.45 -44.10
N TRP A 226 -10.51 5.40 -43.21
CA TRP A 226 -10.82 5.18 -41.80
C TRP A 226 -12.24 5.61 -41.43
N LYS A 227 -12.96 6.25 -42.35
CA LYS A 227 -14.28 6.81 -42.10
C LYS A 227 -15.34 5.76 -41.76
N GLY A 228 -16.03 5.97 -40.65
CA GLY A 228 -17.00 5.04 -40.09
C GLY A 228 -16.42 3.75 -39.51
N LYS A 229 -15.10 3.52 -39.53
CA LYS A 229 -14.48 2.37 -38.87
C LYS A 229 -14.39 2.60 -37.36
N ARG A 230 -14.57 1.52 -36.61
CA ARG A 230 -14.21 1.44 -35.19
C ARG A 230 -12.71 1.19 -35.04
N LEU A 231 -12.11 1.66 -33.95
CA LEU A 231 -10.70 1.43 -33.66
C LEU A 231 -10.50 0.06 -32.99
N SER A 232 -11.48 -0.43 -32.23
CA SER A 232 -11.53 -1.83 -31.74
C SER A 232 -11.44 -2.88 -32.85
N ASP A 233 -12.04 -2.57 -34.01
CA ASP A 233 -12.22 -3.49 -35.13
C ASP A 233 -11.02 -3.47 -36.12
N CYS A 234 -10.00 -2.66 -35.83
CA CYS A 234 -8.76 -2.57 -36.61
C CYS A 234 -7.81 -3.74 -36.31
N SER A 235 -7.01 -4.17 -37.29
CA SER A 235 -5.90 -5.09 -37.08
C SER A 235 -4.68 -4.39 -36.44
N ILE A 236 -3.72 -5.16 -35.93
CA ILE A 236 -2.46 -4.61 -35.42
C ILE A 236 -1.71 -3.81 -36.49
N ASP A 237 -1.77 -4.22 -37.77
CA ASP A 237 -1.18 -3.49 -38.89
C ASP A 237 -1.88 -2.15 -39.14
N ASP A 238 -3.23 -2.13 -39.12
CA ASP A 238 -4.02 -0.89 -39.21
C ASP A 238 -3.65 0.07 -38.05
N LEU A 239 -3.61 -0.43 -36.81
CA LEU A 239 -3.25 0.36 -35.62
C LEU A 239 -1.80 0.90 -35.71
N THR A 240 -0.89 0.10 -36.26
CA THR A 240 0.50 0.51 -36.53
C THR A 240 0.55 1.66 -37.53
N GLU A 241 -0.15 1.57 -38.67
CA GLU A 241 -0.22 2.66 -39.66
C GLU A 241 -0.81 3.95 -39.04
N ILE A 242 -1.93 3.83 -38.32
CA ILE A 242 -2.63 4.95 -37.69
C ILE A 242 -1.73 5.66 -36.66
N ILE A 243 -1.02 4.90 -35.82
CA ILE A 243 -0.13 5.47 -34.79
C ILE A 243 1.12 6.09 -35.43
N HIS A 244 1.84 5.36 -36.28
CA HIS A 244 3.07 5.87 -36.92
C HIS A 244 2.83 7.09 -37.81
N SER A 245 1.67 7.21 -38.44
CA SER A 245 1.36 8.35 -39.33
C SER A 245 0.99 9.64 -38.61
N SER A 246 0.46 9.61 -37.38
CA SER A 246 -0.06 10.84 -36.75
C SER A 246 -0.15 10.90 -35.21
N ALA A 247 0.14 9.81 -34.47
CA ALA A 247 -0.16 9.76 -33.02
C ALA A 247 0.90 9.08 -32.13
N ASN A 248 1.98 8.53 -32.69
CA ASN A 248 3.09 7.89 -31.96
C ASN A 248 3.67 8.83 -30.88
N ASN A 249 3.64 8.38 -29.62
CA ASN A 249 4.20 9.03 -28.43
C ASN A 249 4.16 10.57 -28.47
N THR A 250 2.95 11.12 -28.58
CA THR A 250 2.70 12.53 -28.89
C THR A 250 3.04 13.44 -27.70
N MET A 251 2.79 13.00 -26.47
CA MET A 251 3.08 13.77 -25.26
C MET A 251 4.58 13.90 -25.05
N VAL A 252 5.33 12.80 -25.20
CA VAL A 252 6.80 12.81 -25.22
C VAL A 252 7.31 13.73 -26.33
N THR A 253 6.80 13.55 -27.55
CA THR A 253 7.26 14.33 -28.72
C THR A 253 7.01 15.84 -28.57
N TYR A 254 5.90 16.27 -27.96
CA TYR A 254 5.62 17.70 -27.76
C TYR A 254 6.55 18.35 -26.72
N LEU A 255 6.95 17.61 -25.69
CA LEU A 255 7.77 18.14 -24.59
C LEU A 255 9.27 17.95 -24.83
N SER A 256 9.71 16.95 -25.60
CA SER A 256 11.13 16.69 -25.89
C SER A 256 11.70 17.44 -27.10
N ASN A 257 10.92 18.29 -27.79
CA ASN A 257 11.26 18.77 -29.14
C ASN A 257 12.26 19.96 -29.18
N HIS A 258 12.78 20.40 -28.04
CA HIS A 258 13.67 21.56 -27.99
C HIS A 258 15.08 21.26 -28.58
N MET A 259 15.51 19.99 -28.53
CA MET A 259 16.82 19.55 -29.03
C MET A 259 16.77 19.17 -30.51
N SER A 260 17.67 19.75 -31.33
CA SER A 260 17.78 19.47 -32.77
C SER A 260 18.58 18.20 -33.11
N ALA A 261 18.91 17.37 -32.13
CA ALA A 261 19.73 16.17 -32.31
C ALA A 261 18.93 15.02 -32.93
N THR A 262 19.36 14.57 -34.13
CA THR A 262 18.75 13.46 -34.89
C THR A 262 19.05 12.06 -34.33
N SER A 263 19.59 11.97 -33.11
CA SER A 263 20.13 10.73 -32.51
C SER A 263 19.65 10.46 -31.06
N LEU A 264 18.65 11.18 -30.56
CA LEU A 264 18.07 10.92 -29.23
C LEU A 264 17.20 9.66 -29.25
N THR A 265 17.44 8.76 -28.29
CA THR A 265 16.62 7.57 -28.02
C THR A 265 15.26 7.94 -27.44
N TRP A 266 14.38 6.96 -27.25
CA TRP A 266 13.11 7.21 -26.55
C TRP A 266 13.33 7.55 -25.07
N ASP A 267 14.29 6.91 -24.39
CA ASP A 267 14.55 7.19 -22.98
C ASP A 267 15.12 8.61 -22.78
N ASP A 268 16.04 9.08 -23.64
CA ASP A 268 16.53 10.47 -23.63
C ASP A 268 15.37 11.48 -23.78
N ARG A 269 14.39 11.14 -24.64
CA ARG A 269 13.21 12.00 -24.89
C ARG A 269 12.22 11.98 -23.74
N ILE A 270 12.09 10.86 -23.03
CA ILE A 270 11.27 10.74 -21.84
C ILE A 270 11.93 11.52 -20.69
N GLU A 271 13.23 11.37 -20.43
CA GLU A 271 13.93 12.16 -19.41
C GLU A 271 13.80 13.67 -19.67
N GLU A 272 13.93 14.12 -20.93
CA GLU A 272 13.72 15.52 -21.27
C GLU A 272 12.26 15.98 -21.06
N ALA A 273 11.28 15.16 -21.45
CA ALA A 273 9.88 15.48 -21.22
C ALA A 273 9.52 15.50 -19.71
N GLU A 274 10.13 14.63 -18.89
CA GLU A 274 10.05 14.66 -17.43
C GLU A 274 10.70 15.92 -16.85
N ASN A 275 11.87 16.32 -17.35
CA ASN A 275 12.54 17.56 -16.97
C ASN A 275 11.61 18.76 -17.22
N VAL A 276 10.96 18.85 -18.39
CA VAL A 276 9.99 19.92 -18.69
C VAL A 276 8.78 19.86 -17.75
N LEU A 277 8.16 18.70 -17.56
CA LEU A 277 7.02 18.55 -16.63
C LEU A 277 7.38 18.97 -15.20
N SER A 278 8.60 18.70 -14.75
CA SER A 278 9.07 19.06 -13.40
C SER A 278 9.19 20.57 -13.15
N HIS A 279 9.02 21.41 -14.18
CA HIS A 279 8.99 22.87 -14.08
C HIS A 279 7.60 23.49 -14.33
N CYS A 280 6.64 22.69 -14.81
CA CYS A 280 5.28 23.17 -15.14
C CYS A 280 4.24 22.73 -14.10
N ILE A 281 3.17 23.51 -13.94
CA ILE A 281 1.96 23.03 -13.24
C ILE A 281 1.28 21.99 -14.13
N VAL A 282 1.10 20.78 -13.61
CA VAL A 282 0.46 19.67 -14.34
C VAL A 282 -1.04 19.75 -14.14
N VAL A 283 -1.79 19.70 -15.25
CA VAL A 283 -3.24 19.53 -15.29
C VAL A 283 -3.53 18.13 -15.80
N VAL A 284 -4.20 17.31 -15.00
CA VAL A 284 -4.67 15.98 -15.40
C VAL A 284 -6.16 16.10 -15.73
N LEU A 285 -6.57 15.76 -16.95
CA LEU A 285 -7.96 15.95 -17.37
C LEU A 285 -8.95 15.11 -16.57
N GLU A 286 -8.55 13.90 -16.24
CA GLU A 286 -9.38 12.90 -15.60
C GLU A 286 -9.77 13.36 -14.18
N ASP A 287 -8.83 13.97 -13.45
CA ASP A 287 -9.08 14.71 -12.20
C ASP A 287 -9.19 16.22 -12.46
N TRP A 288 -10.14 16.60 -13.34
CA TRP A 288 -10.42 17.99 -13.70
C TRP A 288 -10.69 18.89 -12.49
N ASN A 289 -11.37 18.35 -11.46
CA ASN A 289 -11.77 19.11 -10.28
C ASN A 289 -10.55 19.52 -9.43
N ARG A 290 -9.63 18.59 -9.13
CA ARG A 290 -8.42 18.95 -8.37
C ARG A 290 -7.41 19.69 -9.24
N SER A 291 -7.33 19.40 -10.54
CA SER A 291 -6.53 20.19 -11.49
C SER A 291 -6.99 21.65 -11.58
N THR A 292 -8.31 21.88 -11.57
CA THR A 292 -8.88 23.24 -11.47
C THR A 292 -8.46 23.93 -10.17
N ARG A 293 -8.62 23.26 -9.01
CA ARG A 293 -8.19 23.80 -7.71
C ARG A 293 -6.68 24.03 -7.65
N LEU A 294 -5.88 23.17 -8.31
CA LEU A 294 -4.42 23.29 -8.42
C LEU A 294 -4.02 24.54 -9.18
N VAL A 295 -4.52 24.73 -10.39
CA VAL A 295 -4.17 25.91 -11.20
C VAL A 295 -4.66 27.19 -10.54
N GLU A 296 -5.87 27.24 -9.98
CA GLU A 296 -6.40 28.44 -9.31
C GLU A 296 -5.71 28.78 -7.97
N THR A 297 -4.94 27.84 -7.39
CA THR A 297 -4.15 28.05 -6.17
C THR A 297 -2.67 28.32 -6.47
N ALA A 298 -2.10 27.61 -7.45
CA ALA A 298 -0.71 27.75 -7.87
C ALA A 298 -0.47 28.99 -8.74
N ILE A 299 -1.45 29.36 -9.58
CA ILE A 299 -1.34 30.42 -10.59
C ILE A 299 -2.39 31.51 -10.30
N PRO A 300 -2.10 32.48 -9.41
CA PRO A 300 -3.14 33.32 -8.82
C PRO A 300 -3.93 34.19 -9.81
N TRP A 301 -3.38 34.46 -10.99
CA TRP A 301 -4.03 35.26 -12.04
C TRP A 301 -5.08 34.49 -12.87
N ILE A 302 -5.13 33.15 -12.75
CA ILE A 302 -6.17 32.30 -13.36
C ILE A 302 -7.35 32.08 -12.40
N LYS A 303 -7.21 32.44 -11.12
CA LYS A 303 -8.19 32.19 -10.06
C LYS A 303 -9.58 32.75 -10.36
N GLY A 304 -10.58 31.87 -10.41
CA GLY A 304 -11.98 32.19 -10.73
C GLY A 304 -12.37 31.96 -12.19
N PHE A 305 -11.40 31.78 -13.10
CA PHE A 305 -11.68 31.57 -14.52
C PHE A 305 -11.84 30.09 -14.91
N LEU A 306 -11.25 29.15 -14.17
CA LEU A 306 -11.41 27.71 -14.41
C LEU A 306 -12.65 27.17 -13.71
N SER A 307 -12.89 27.59 -12.47
CA SER A 307 -14.08 27.23 -11.69
C SER A 307 -15.39 27.73 -12.35
N GLY A 308 -15.33 28.81 -13.13
CA GLY A 308 -16.44 29.27 -13.98
C GLY A 308 -16.67 28.44 -15.26
N ALA A 309 -15.70 27.63 -15.70
CA ALA A 309 -15.78 26.86 -16.93
C ALA A 309 -16.53 25.53 -16.72
N GLN A 310 -17.88 25.57 -16.72
CA GLN A 310 -18.73 24.40 -16.49
C GLN A 310 -18.32 23.15 -17.30
N SER A 311 -18.38 22.00 -16.63
CA SER A 311 -17.83 20.68 -17.03
C SER A 311 -18.26 20.10 -18.38
N LYS A 312 -19.21 20.70 -19.10
CA LYS A 312 -19.85 20.13 -20.30
C LYS A 312 -18.94 19.89 -21.50
N ASN A 313 -17.72 20.46 -21.52
CA ASN A 313 -16.84 20.47 -22.70
C ASN A 313 -15.41 19.95 -22.46
N VAL A 314 -14.99 19.64 -21.23
CA VAL A 314 -13.61 19.22 -20.92
C VAL A 314 -13.54 17.83 -20.30
N ALA A 315 -14.42 17.58 -19.32
CA ALA A 315 -14.54 16.32 -18.60
C ALA A 315 -15.98 15.80 -18.71
N SER A 316 -16.33 15.29 -19.90
CA SER A 316 -17.09 14.04 -19.89
C SER A 316 -16.08 12.95 -19.56
N ASN A 317 -16.22 12.28 -18.42
CA ASN A 317 -15.20 11.38 -17.83
C ASN A 317 -14.93 10.10 -18.65
N VAL A 318 -15.46 10.02 -19.86
CA VAL A 318 -15.20 8.99 -20.86
C VAL A 318 -14.96 9.69 -22.19
N SER A 319 -14.11 9.13 -23.04
CA SER A 319 -14.21 9.40 -24.48
C SER A 319 -15.63 9.03 -24.94
N LYS A 320 -16.23 9.72 -25.93
CA LYS A 320 -17.53 9.30 -26.51
C LYS A 320 -17.38 8.12 -27.50
N HIS A 321 -16.34 7.33 -27.27
CA HIS A 321 -15.67 6.41 -28.17
C HIS A 321 -14.90 5.41 -27.31
N GLU A 322 -14.38 4.36 -27.93
CA GLU A 322 -13.80 3.18 -27.28
C GLU A 322 -12.86 3.42 -26.08
N LEU A 323 -13.00 2.58 -25.07
CA LEU A 323 -12.07 2.39 -23.96
C LEU A 323 -11.09 1.26 -24.27
N ILE A 324 -10.03 1.10 -23.46
CA ILE A 324 -9.06 0.01 -23.65
C ILE A 324 -9.70 -1.39 -23.58
N ASP A 325 -10.79 -1.53 -22.82
CA ASP A 325 -11.52 -2.80 -22.66
C ASP A 325 -12.43 -3.13 -23.88
N ASP A 326 -12.63 -2.21 -24.83
CA ASP A 326 -13.29 -2.51 -26.12
C ASP A 326 -12.35 -3.24 -27.11
N PHE A 327 -11.03 -3.25 -26.85
CA PHE A 327 -10.03 -3.86 -27.74
C PHE A 327 -9.82 -5.34 -27.40
N SER A 328 -9.46 -6.14 -28.40
CA SER A 328 -8.96 -7.50 -28.13
C SER A 328 -7.69 -7.43 -27.25
N PRO A 329 -7.39 -8.46 -26.43
CA PRO A 329 -6.18 -8.44 -25.59
C PRO A 329 -4.88 -8.23 -26.37
N GLU A 330 -4.80 -8.74 -27.60
CA GLU A 330 -3.65 -8.52 -28.50
C GLU A 330 -3.58 -7.05 -28.99
N ASN A 331 -4.72 -6.45 -29.40
CA ASN A 331 -4.76 -5.04 -29.79
C ASN A 331 -4.47 -4.12 -28.59
N ALA A 332 -5.03 -4.43 -27.41
CA ALA A 332 -4.82 -3.67 -26.19
C ALA A 332 -3.35 -3.67 -25.73
N GLU A 333 -2.66 -4.80 -25.87
CA GLU A 333 -1.23 -4.93 -25.57
C GLU A 333 -0.36 -4.25 -26.65
N ALA A 334 -0.70 -4.42 -27.94
CA ALA A 334 -0.03 -3.72 -29.03
C ALA A 334 -0.12 -2.19 -28.87
N LEU A 335 -1.28 -1.64 -28.48
CA LEU A 335 -1.45 -0.21 -28.19
C LEU A 335 -0.57 0.27 -27.03
N LYS A 336 -0.43 -0.52 -25.95
CA LYS A 336 0.47 -0.18 -24.83
C LYS A 336 1.93 -0.14 -25.27
N GLN A 337 2.36 -1.09 -26.08
CA GLN A 337 3.74 -1.15 -26.60
C GLN A 337 4.03 0.01 -27.57
N MET A 338 3.09 0.34 -28.47
CA MET A 338 3.23 1.47 -29.40
C MET A 338 3.21 2.85 -28.72
N LEU A 339 2.58 2.96 -27.55
CA LEU A 339 2.44 4.19 -26.77
C LEU A 339 3.24 4.18 -25.45
N GLU A 340 4.24 3.29 -25.32
CA GLU A 340 4.99 3.04 -24.08
C GLU A 340 5.63 4.33 -23.50
N GLY A 341 6.14 5.22 -24.36
CA GLY A 341 6.74 6.48 -23.95
C GLY A 341 5.72 7.48 -23.38
N ASP A 342 4.57 7.63 -24.03
CA ASP A 342 3.45 8.43 -23.51
C ASP A 342 2.93 7.85 -22.18
N ILE A 343 2.95 6.52 -22.01
CA ILE A 343 2.56 5.82 -20.75
C ILE A 343 3.57 6.10 -19.63
N LYS A 344 4.87 5.91 -19.87
CA LYS A 344 5.94 6.24 -18.91
C LYS A 344 5.84 7.71 -18.47
N LEU A 345 5.73 8.62 -19.43
CA LEU A 345 5.64 10.05 -19.17
C LEU A 345 4.35 10.45 -18.45
N TYR A 346 3.20 9.86 -18.80
CA TYR A 346 1.93 10.12 -18.10
C TYR A 346 2.01 9.67 -16.64
N ASN A 347 2.57 8.49 -16.36
CA ASN A 347 2.80 8.03 -14.99
C ASN A 347 3.68 9.01 -14.20
N LYS A 348 4.73 9.57 -14.83
CA LYS A 348 5.54 10.63 -14.19
C LYS A 348 4.76 11.93 -13.98
N ALA A 349 3.92 12.32 -14.93
CA ALA A 349 3.03 13.47 -14.76
C ALA A 349 2.09 13.29 -13.56
N ILE A 350 1.58 12.08 -13.31
CA ILE A 350 0.77 11.77 -12.13
C ILE A 350 1.58 11.88 -10.83
N GLU A 351 2.85 11.45 -10.80
CA GLU A 351 3.74 11.67 -9.64
C GLU A 351 3.93 13.17 -9.34
N ILE A 352 4.28 13.95 -10.37
CA ILE A 352 4.51 15.40 -10.26
C ILE A 352 3.22 16.13 -9.84
N TYR A 353 2.08 15.77 -10.44
CA TYR A 353 0.76 16.31 -10.11
C TYR A 353 0.38 16.04 -8.64
N ARG A 354 0.57 14.81 -8.14
CA ARG A 354 0.32 14.46 -6.73
C ARG A 354 1.23 15.24 -5.78
N ALA A 355 2.52 15.42 -6.14
CA ALA A 355 3.44 16.25 -5.37
C ALA A 355 3.00 17.73 -5.33
N GLN A 356 2.51 18.26 -6.45
CA GLN A 356 2.00 19.64 -6.54
C GLN A 356 0.70 19.84 -5.74
N LEU A 357 -0.27 18.93 -5.82
CA LEU A 357 -1.48 18.98 -4.99
C LEU A 357 -1.16 19.04 -3.49
N ASN A 358 -0.24 18.17 -3.04
CA ASN A 358 0.23 18.14 -1.66
C ASN A 358 0.99 19.43 -1.28
N GLN A 359 1.84 19.98 -2.16
CA GLN A 359 2.57 21.23 -1.90
C GLN A 359 1.62 22.43 -1.69
N TYR A 360 0.59 22.56 -2.54
CA TYR A 360 -0.33 23.69 -2.49
C TYR A 360 -1.42 23.56 -1.42
N GLY A 361 -1.35 22.55 -0.55
CA GLY A 361 -2.28 22.36 0.57
C GLY A 361 -3.73 22.07 0.14
N ILE A 362 -3.90 21.64 -1.12
CA ILE A 362 -5.22 21.32 -1.66
C ILE A 362 -5.59 19.96 -1.11
N ILE A 363 -6.61 19.92 -0.25
CA ILE A 363 -7.10 18.68 0.36
C ILE A 363 -7.37 17.68 -0.76
N THR A 364 -6.56 16.64 -0.75
CA THR A 364 -6.64 15.51 -1.65
C THR A 364 -7.72 14.59 -1.11
N GLU A 365 -8.96 14.92 -1.46
CA GLU A 365 -10.05 13.95 -1.63
C GLU A 365 -9.54 12.76 -2.48
N SER A 366 -10.18 11.60 -2.41
CA SER A 366 -9.61 10.34 -2.89
C SER A 366 -9.13 10.33 -4.34
N THR A 367 -7.89 9.86 -4.56
CA THR A 367 -7.36 9.57 -5.91
C THR A 367 -7.95 8.28 -6.49
N THR A 368 -9.28 8.27 -6.64
CA THR A 368 -10.14 7.19 -7.17
C THR A 368 -11.20 7.75 -8.14
N ASP A 369 -10.76 8.56 -9.10
CA ASP A 369 -11.54 8.97 -10.29
C ASP A 369 -10.55 9.34 -11.44
N ILE A 370 -9.75 8.36 -11.90
CA ILE A 370 -8.92 8.48 -13.13
C ILE A 370 -8.99 7.21 -13.98
N SER A 371 -8.87 6.03 -13.38
CA SER A 371 -8.86 4.73 -14.08
C SER A 371 -10.23 4.04 -14.16
N ASP A 372 -11.09 4.20 -13.15
CA ASP A 372 -12.21 3.29 -12.90
C ASP A 372 -13.57 4.00 -12.76
N ARG A 373 -14.18 4.45 -13.86
CA ARG A 373 -15.63 4.76 -13.91
C ARG A 373 -16.17 4.99 -15.32
N GLU A 374 -16.58 3.90 -15.96
CA GLU A 374 -17.73 3.97 -16.87
C GLU A 374 -19.03 3.62 -16.11
N THR A 375 -20.11 4.34 -16.44
CA THR A 375 -21.49 4.19 -15.90
C THR A 375 -21.71 4.51 -14.41
N GLY A 376 -22.70 5.37 -14.11
CA GLY A 376 -23.13 5.66 -12.72
C GLY A 376 -23.45 7.13 -12.41
N THR A 377 -24.49 7.71 -13.00
CA THR A 377 -24.84 9.13 -12.79
C THR A 377 -25.44 9.41 -11.40
N PHE A 378 -24.78 10.21 -10.57
CA PHE A 378 -25.41 10.86 -9.42
C PHE A 378 -26.37 11.97 -9.87
N GLN A 379 -27.67 11.83 -9.54
CA GLN A 379 -28.59 12.96 -9.45
C GLN A 379 -28.85 13.33 -7.99
N THR A 380 -29.03 14.63 -7.73
CA THR A 380 -29.24 15.16 -6.38
C THR A 380 -30.62 14.83 -5.82
N SER A 381 -30.63 14.27 -4.60
CA SER A 381 -31.69 14.42 -3.59
C SER A 381 -33.15 14.36 -4.08
N LYS A 382 -33.58 13.20 -4.59
CA LYS A 382 -34.98 12.76 -4.55
C LYS A 382 -35.09 11.45 -3.78
N LYS A 383 -36.28 11.21 -3.20
CA LYS A 383 -36.56 10.06 -2.33
C LYS A 383 -36.11 8.75 -2.98
N ILE A 384 -35.30 7.97 -2.26
CA ILE A 384 -34.92 6.61 -2.67
C ILE A 384 -36.18 5.75 -2.71
N ASP A 385 -36.57 5.30 -3.89
CA ASP A 385 -37.58 4.26 -4.05
C ASP A 385 -36.91 2.89 -3.91
N LYS A 386 -37.46 2.01 -3.06
CA LYS A 386 -36.76 0.81 -2.54
C LYS A 386 -36.69 -0.37 -3.55
N LYS A 387 -36.42 -0.12 -4.83
CA LYS A 387 -36.67 -1.10 -5.92
C LYS A 387 -35.64 -1.22 -7.05
N SER A 388 -34.47 -0.58 -6.97
CA SER A 388 -33.45 -0.70 -8.04
C SER A 388 -32.02 -1.02 -7.56
N VAL A 389 -31.89 -1.78 -6.47
CA VAL A 389 -30.69 -2.59 -6.25
C VAL A 389 -30.83 -3.83 -7.13
N ALA A 390 -29.91 -4.04 -8.07
CA ALA A 390 -29.84 -5.32 -8.79
C ALA A 390 -29.54 -6.41 -7.74
N PRO A 391 -30.31 -7.51 -7.68
CA PRO A 391 -30.12 -8.51 -6.64
C PRO A 391 -28.71 -9.09 -6.73
N PRO A 392 -28.03 -9.37 -5.59
CA PRO A 392 -26.73 -10.02 -5.62
C PRO A 392 -26.89 -11.35 -6.34
N ILE A 393 -26.23 -11.50 -7.49
CA ILE A 393 -26.36 -12.70 -8.31
C ILE A 393 -25.55 -13.79 -7.63
N ALA A 394 -26.21 -14.55 -6.77
CA ALA A 394 -25.58 -15.48 -5.84
C ALA A 394 -24.65 -16.46 -6.55
N THR A 395 -23.34 -16.25 -6.39
CA THR A 395 -22.32 -17.28 -6.61
C THR A 395 -22.74 -18.52 -5.85
N GLN A 396 -22.84 -19.66 -6.53
CA GLN A 396 -23.32 -20.87 -5.85
C GLN A 396 -22.27 -21.32 -4.84
N PHE A 397 -22.58 -21.11 -3.56
CA PHE A 397 -21.79 -21.55 -2.44
C PHE A 397 -21.60 -23.08 -2.50
N PRO A 398 -20.37 -23.59 -2.29
CA PRO A 398 -20.14 -25.03 -2.26
C PRO A 398 -20.83 -25.65 -1.04
N THR A 399 -21.24 -26.92 -1.16
CA THR A 399 -21.94 -27.66 -0.08
C THR A 399 -21.16 -27.68 1.24
N MET A 400 -19.82 -27.76 1.16
CA MET A 400 -18.91 -27.44 2.25
C MET A 400 -17.72 -26.65 1.69
N VAL A 401 -17.41 -25.49 2.27
CA VAL A 401 -16.12 -24.81 2.08
C VAL A 401 -15.03 -25.61 2.78
N LYS A 402 -13.96 -25.91 2.05
CA LYS A 402 -12.74 -26.53 2.57
C LYS A 402 -11.59 -25.63 2.16
N SER A 403 -11.15 -24.73 3.05
CA SER A 403 -10.17 -23.70 2.75
C SER A 403 -8.82 -23.85 3.45
N VAL A 404 -7.80 -23.23 2.86
CA VAL A 404 -6.50 -22.99 3.48
C VAL A 404 -6.14 -21.53 3.33
N THR A 405 -5.64 -20.88 4.38
CA THR A 405 -5.07 -19.54 4.28
C THR A 405 -3.75 -19.63 3.53
N TYR A 406 -3.61 -18.84 2.47
CA TYR A 406 -2.50 -18.95 1.51
C TYR A 406 -1.63 -17.70 1.49
N TYR A 407 -0.32 -17.91 1.70
CA TYR A 407 0.72 -16.87 1.73
C TYR A 407 2.03 -17.33 1.06
N GLY A 408 1.92 -18.22 0.06
CA GLY A 408 3.07 -18.67 -0.72
C GLY A 408 4.12 -19.41 0.14
N ARG A 409 5.41 -19.17 -0.11
CA ARG A 409 6.52 -19.82 0.62
C ARG A 409 6.97 -19.07 1.88
N GLY A 410 6.34 -17.94 2.19
CA GLY A 410 6.67 -17.12 3.37
C GLY A 410 5.67 -17.32 4.50
N ASN A 411 5.19 -16.21 5.05
CA ASN A 411 4.35 -16.16 6.24
C ASN A 411 3.25 -15.09 6.10
N PRO A 412 2.19 -15.10 6.92
CA PRO A 412 1.02 -14.23 6.74
C PRO A 412 1.33 -12.72 6.82
N LEU A 413 2.38 -12.30 7.54
CA LEU A 413 2.72 -10.89 7.75
C LEU A 413 3.31 -10.20 6.50
N THR A 414 3.86 -10.98 5.56
CA THR A 414 4.54 -10.49 4.34
C THR A 414 4.10 -11.27 3.09
N THR A 415 2.85 -11.70 3.10
CA THR A 415 2.21 -12.56 2.08
C THR A 415 2.29 -12.03 0.65
N TRP A 416 2.27 -10.71 0.42
CA TRP A 416 2.31 -10.14 -0.94
C TRP A 416 3.73 -9.94 -1.48
N ASP A 417 4.77 -10.03 -0.65
CA ASP A 417 6.19 -9.98 -1.06
C ASP A 417 6.74 -11.36 -1.49
N GLN A 418 5.85 -12.32 -1.82
CA GLN A 418 6.16 -13.73 -2.08
C GLN A 418 6.08 -14.10 -3.56
N LYS A 419 7.07 -14.82 -4.09
CA LYS A 419 7.23 -15.29 -5.48
C LYS A 419 6.25 -16.40 -5.90
N TYR A 420 4.95 -16.12 -5.80
CA TYR A 420 3.84 -16.99 -6.21
C TYR A 420 4.04 -17.63 -7.58
N GLU A 421 4.57 -16.88 -8.54
CA GLU A 421 4.83 -17.24 -9.93
C GLU A 421 5.57 -18.58 -10.08
N SER A 422 6.45 -18.90 -9.12
CA SER A 422 7.30 -20.09 -9.13
C SER A 422 6.67 -21.34 -8.50
N VAL A 423 5.54 -21.20 -7.80
CA VAL A 423 5.01 -22.24 -6.89
C VAL A 423 3.48 -22.42 -6.90
N ILE A 424 2.72 -21.41 -7.33
CA ILE A 424 1.27 -21.33 -7.09
C ILE A 424 0.47 -22.42 -7.80
N ASP A 425 0.82 -22.77 -9.05
CA ASP A 425 0.14 -23.84 -9.77
C ASP A 425 0.31 -25.19 -9.05
N ALA A 426 1.52 -25.51 -8.58
CA ALA A 426 1.80 -26.77 -7.88
C ALA A 426 1.17 -26.82 -6.47
N ASP A 427 1.11 -25.69 -5.75
CA ASP A 427 0.38 -25.61 -4.48
C ASP A 427 -1.13 -25.76 -4.70
N PHE A 428 -1.70 -25.09 -5.71
CA PHE A 428 -3.14 -25.15 -5.99
C PHE A 428 -3.58 -26.54 -6.51
N GLU A 429 -2.79 -27.18 -7.36
CA GLU A 429 -2.97 -28.60 -7.74
C GLU A 429 -2.93 -29.52 -6.51
N GLY A 430 -2.01 -29.27 -5.58
CA GLY A 430 -1.94 -29.95 -4.28
C GLY A 430 -3.24 -29.79 -3.48
N PHE A 431 -3.69 -28.55 -3.28
CA PHE A 431 -4.91 -28.25 -2.53
C PHE A 431 -6.14 -28.98 -3.12
N ARG A 432 -6.31 -28.93 -4.45
CA ARG A 432 -7.41 -29.62 -5.15
C ARG A 432 -7.33 -31.14 -4.99
N LYS A 433 -6.14 -31.72 -5.15
CA LYS A 433 -5.88 -33.17 -5.00
C LYS A 433 -6.12 -33.67 -3.57
N GLU A 434 -5.90 -32.82 -2.57
CA GLU A 434 -6.03 -33.13 -1.15
C GLU A 434 -7.45 -32.80 -0.61
N GLY A 435 -8.37 -32.43 -1.51
CA GLY A 435 -9.81 -32.28 -1.25
C GLY A 435 -10.25 -30.88 -0.84
N PHE A 436 -9.34 -29.90 -0.81
CA PHE A 436 -9.70 -28.49 -0.63
C PHE A 436 -10.33 -27.91 -1.91
N ASN A 437 -11.19 -26.90 -1.73
CA ASN A 437 -11.92 -26.25 -2.83
C ASN A 437 -11.86 -24.72 -2.77
N THR A 438 -11.25 -24.15 -1.74
CA THR A 438 -11.22 -22.71 -1.47
C THR A 438 -9.83 -22.31 -0.97
N VAL A 439 -9.40 -21.07 -1.20
CA VAL A 439 -8.27 -20.46 -0.48
C VAL A 439 -8.73 -19.19 0.24
N THR A 440 -8.17 -18.95 1.42
CA THR A 440 -8.36 -17.70 2.17
C THR A 440 -7.14 -16.80 1.93
N LEU A 441 -7.35 -15.54 1.55
CA LEU A 441 -6.28 -14.59 1.22
C LEU A 441 -6.33 -13.38 2.16
N LEU A 442 -5.19 -13.01 2.75
CA LEU A 442 -5.07 -11.88 3.67
C LEU A 442 -4.73 -10.60 2.90
N VAL A 443 -5.55 -9.55 3.02
CA VAL A 443 -5.34 -8.27 2.31
C VAL A 443 -5.02 -7.17 3.31
N PRO A 444 -3.75 -6.73 3.42
CA PRO A 444 -3.32 -5.83 4.48
C PRO A 444 -3.80 -4.40 4.22
N TRP A 445 -4.54 -3.79 5.15
CA TRP A 445 -5.00 -2.40 4.98
C TRP A 445 -3.82 -1.44 4.80
N SER A 446 -2.83 -1.57 5.67
CA SER A 446 -1.61 -0.77 5.68
C SER A 446 -0.81 -0.94 4.38
N GLY A 447 -0.56 -2.19 3.98
CA GLY A 447 0.25 -2.51 2.79
C GLY A 447 -0.44 -2.29 1.44
N THR A 448 -1.78 -2.40 1.36
CA THR A 448 -2.54 -2.17 0.12
C THR A 448 -2.91 -0.69 -0.05
N GLN A 449 -3.26 0.00 1.04
CA GLN A 449 -3.54 1.44 1.07
C GLN A 449 -2.47 2.15 1.93
N LEU A 450 -1.35 2.50 1.32
CA LEU A 450 -0.16 3.10 1.96
C LEU A 450 -0.47 4.37 2.78
N ASN A 451 -1.46 5.15 2.36
CA ASN A 451 -1.99 6.29 3.11
C ASN A 451 -3.52 6.35 3.04
N VAL A 452 -4.18 6.66 4.17
CA VAL A 452 -5.66 6.65 4.27
C VAL A 452 -6.29 7.92 3.73
N MET A 453 -5.71 9.10 4.02
CA MET A 453 -6.18 10.41 3.54
C MET A 453 -4.99 11.28 3.10
N PRO A 454 -4.81 11.54 1.80
CA PRO A 454 -5.50 10.91 0.67
C PRO A 454 -5.28 9.39 0.59
N PRO A 455 -6.29 8.62 0.12
CA PRO A 455 -6.12 7.27 -0.39
C PRO A 455 -5.00 7.14 -1.42
N LEU A 456 -3.86 6.63 -0.97
CA LEU A 456 -2.74 6.19 -1.80
C LEU A 456 -2.66 4.66 -1.76
N TYR A 457 -2.52 4.04 -2.93
CA TYR A 457 -2.56 2.59 -3.09
C TYR A 457 -1.25 2.05 -3.68
N ASP A 458 -0.83 0.88 -3.22
CA ASP A 458 0.29 0.10 -3.79
C ASP A 458 -0.22 -0.75 -4.95
N SER A 459 0.08 -0.37 -6.21
CA SER A 459 -0.44 -1.07 -7.39
C SER A 459 0.04 -2.51 -7.45
N PHE A 460 1.32 -2.75 -7.10
CA PHE A 460 1.94 -4.07 -7.02
C PHE A 460 1.12 -5.06 -6.18
N THR A 461 0.57 -4.65 -5.02
CA THR A 461 -0.30 -5.52 -4.22
C THR A 461 -1.62 -5.84 -4.93
N PHE A 462 -2.24 -4.87 -5.63
CA PHE A 462 -3.45 -5.13 -6.44
C PHE A 462 -3.15 -6.08 -7.61
N GLU A 463 -2.07 -5.83 -8.35
CA GLU A 463 -1.58 -6.68 -9.45
C GLU A 463 -1.33 -8.12 -8.99
N ARG A 464 -0.81 -8.31 -7.77
CA ARG A 464 -0.57 -9.64 -7.19
C ARG A 464 -1.83 -10.32 -6.67
N ILE A 465 -2.79 -9.57 -6.14
CA ILE A 465 -4.12 -10.12 -5.82
C ILE A 465 -4.79 -10.60 -7.11
N GLU A 466 -4.83 -9.77 -8.16
CA GLU A 466 -5.34 -10.11 -9.49
C GLU A 466 -4.65 -11.35 -10.08
N PHE A 467 -3.32 -11.46 -9.97
CA PHE A 467 -2.58 -12.65 -10.39
C PHE A 467 -3.04 -13.92 -9.63
N VAL A 468 -3.18 -13.86 -8.31
CA VAL A 468 -3.64 -14.99 -7.50
C VAL A 468 -5.10 -15.35 -7.81
N MET A 469 -5.96 -14.37 -8.06
CA MET A 469 -7.36 -14.59 -8.50
C MET A 469 -7.42 -15.34 -9.84
N ASN A 470 -6.64 -14.93 -10.83
CA ASN A 470 -6.52 -15.62 -12.13
C ASN A 470 -6.02 -17.06 -11.99
N LYS A 471 -5.08 -17.32 -11.06
CA LYS A 471 -4.63 -18.68 -10.76
C LYS A 471 -5.72 -19.51 -10.08
N ALA A 472 -6.54 -18.93 -9.21
CA ALA A 472 -7.65 -19.64 -8.59
C ALA A 472 -8.74 -20.02 -9.61
N VAL A 473 -9.09 -19.11 -10.53
CA VAL A 473 -9.97 -19.39 -11.69
C VAL A 473 -9.43 -20.58 -12.48
N LYS A 474 -8.15 -20.54 -12.88
CA LYS A 474 -7.50 -21.61 -13.67
C LYS A 474 -7.59 -22.99 -12.99
N HIS A 475 -7.43 -23.04 -11.66
CA HIS A 475 -7.41 -24.29 -10.88
C HIS A 475 -8.77 -24.70 -10.30
N GLY A 476 -9.84 -23.94 -10.59
CA GLY A 476 -11.18 -24.21 -10.05
C GLY A 476 -11.23 -24.15 -8.52
N LEU A 477 -10.47 -23.22 -7.92
CA LEU A 477 -10.52 -22.87 -6.51
C LEU A 477 -11.43 -21.66 -6.32
N ARG A 478 -12.22 -21.68 -5.25
CA ARG A 478 -12.94 -20.49 -4.74
C ARG A 478 -12.02 -19.63 -3.87
N ILE A 479 -12.38 -18.38 -3.61
CA ILE A 479 -11.63 -17.44 -2.75
C ILE A 479 -12.54 -16.82 -1.68
N ILE A 480 -12.00 -16.72 -0.46
CA ILE A 480 -12.48 -15.83 0.61
C ILE A 480 -11.36 -14.84 0.94
N PHE A 481 -11.66 -13.56 1.13
CA PHE A 481 -10.67 -12.56 1.54
C PHE A 481 -10.83 -12.17 3.01
N ARG A 482 -9.74 -12.19 3.80
CA ARG A 482 -9.65 -11.45 5.07
C ARG A 482 -9.11 -10.05 4.76
N VAL A 483 -10.01 -9.10 4.60
CA VAL A 483 -9.71 -7.70 4.27
C VAL A 483 -9.45 -6.90 5.54
N SER A 484 -8.87 -5.70 5.38
CA SER A 484 -8.44 -4.82 6.48
C SER A 484 -7.34 -5.39 7.38
N TYR A 485 -6.64 -6.45 6.98
CA TYR A 485 -5.63 -7.14 7.81
C TYR A 485 -4.55 -6.14 8.29
N PRO A 486 -4.19 -6.11 9.58
CA PRO A 486 -3.40 -5.01 10.15
C PRO A 486 -1.95 -4.99 9.67
N HIS A 487 -1.35 -6.16 9.45
CA HIS A 487 0.10 -6.30 9.36
C HIS A 487 0.64 -6.02 7.96
N SER A 488 1.56 -5.06 7.88
CA SER A 488 2.46 -4.84 6.75
C SER A 488 3.73 -4.17 7.26
N PHE A 489 4.88 -4.63 6.76
CA PHE A 489 6.20 -4.05 7.04
C PHE A 489 6.70 -3.10 5.94
N ASN A 490 5.84 -2.72 4.98
CA ASN A 490 6.23 -1.77 3.93
C ASN A 490 6.65 -0.42 4.57
N PRO A 491 7.89 0.09 4.33
CA PRO A 491 8.38 1.33 4.93
C PRO A 491 7.73 2.61 4.36
N ALA A 492 6.99 2.52 3.25
CA ALA A 492 6.18 3.61 2.69
C ALA A 492 4.83 3.79 3.42
N ASN A 493 4.47 2.90 4.35
CA ASN A 493 3.26 3.02 5.17
C ASN A 493 3.34 4.27 6.07
N ILE A 494 2.63 5.34 5.70
CA ILE A 494 2.72 6.64 6.39
C ILE A 494 2.11 6.57 7.81
N ILE A 495 1.04 5.80 7.97
CA ILE A 495 0.20 5.76 9.18
C ILE A 495 0.19 4.33 9.74
N GLY A 496 0.58 4.20 11.02
CA GLY A 496 0.76 2.92 11.70
C GLY A 496 -0.54 2.20 12.07
N VAL A 497 -0.44 0.90 12.35
CA VAL A 497 -1.59 0.01 12.63
C VAL A 497 -2.50 0.53 13.74
N GLY A 498 -1.91 0.88 14.89
CA GLY A 498 -2.67 1.39 16.04
C GLY A 498 -3.42 2.69 15.72
N GLU A 499 -2.77 3.62 15.02
CA GLU A 499 -3.33 4.93 14.64
C GLU A 499 -4.46 4.80 13.61
N ARG A 500 -4.36 3.85 12.67
CA ARG A 500 -5.47 3.49 11.77
C ARG A 500 -6.67 2.95 12.54
N CYS A 501 -6.44 2.03 13.48
CA CYS A 501 -7.49 1.43 14.29
C CYS A 501 -8.16 2.44 15.24
N THR A 502 -7.40 3.34 15.88
CA THR A 502 -7.97 4.40 16.73
C THR A 502 -8.81 5.38 15.90
N SER A 503 -8.30 5.80 14.74
CA SER A 503 -8.91 6.86 13.94
C SER A 503 -10.18 6.43 13.21
N ILE A 504 -10.29 5.16 12.77
CA ILE A 504 -11.53 4.61 12.22
C ILE A 504 -12.59 4.35 13.31
N MET A 505 -12.17 4.06 14.54
CA MET A 505 -13.08 3.83 15.67
C MET A 505 -13.54 5.13 16.37
N ALA A 506 -13.09 6.29 15.93
CA ALA A 506 -13.48 7.59 16.47
C ALA A 506 -15.01 7.82 16.39
N GLU A 507 -15.54 8.70 17.24
CA GLU A 507 -16.88 9.28 17.10
C GLU A 507 -16.90 10.45 16.10
N ASP A 508 -15.82 11.25 16.09
CA ASP A 508 -15.62 12.33 15.12
C ASP A 508 -15.04 11.78 13.80
N THR A 509 -15.89 11.72 12.76
CA THR A 509 -15.48 11.27 11.41
C THR A 509 -14.85 12.38 10.56
N SER A 510 -14.72 13.62 11.07
CA SER A 510 -14.09 14.72 10.31
C SER A 510 -12.61 14.50 10.00
N ASN A 511 -12.00 13.47 10.61
CA ASN A 511 -10.65 12.99 10.28
C ASN A 511 -10.53 12.32 8.89
N GLY A 512 -11.65 11.98 8.24
CA GLY A 512 -11.68 11.35 6.91
C GLY A 512 -11.25 9.88 6.85
N PHE A 513 -10.86 9.25 7.97
CA PHE A 513 -10.35 7.87 7.97
C PHE A 513 -11.42 6.85 7.56
N LYS A 514 -12.68 7.13 7.90
CA LYS A 514 -13.82 6.29 7.56
C LYS A 514 -14.10 6.32 6.07
N GLU A 515 -14.08 7.52 5.48
CA GLU A 515 -14.23 7.77 4.05
C GLU A 515 -13.07 7.14 3.25
N GLY A 516 -11.83 7.32 3.71
CA GLY A 516 -10.65 6.69 3.12
C GLY A 516 -10.64 5.16 3.23
N TRP A 517 -11.14 4.59 4.32
CA TRP A 517 -11.30 3.14 4.45
C TRP A 517 -12.44 2.60 3.58
N LEU A 518 -13.58 3.30 3.48
CA LEU A 518 -14.66 2.94 2.57
C LEU A 518 -14.23 3.01 1.10
N ASP A 519 -13.35 3.94 0.72
CA ASP A 519 -12.72 3.98 -0.60
C ASP A 519 -11.85 2.74 -0.86
N TYR A 520 -11.08 2.28 0.13
CA TYR A 520 -10.32 1.03 0.06
C TYR A 520 -11.22 -0.20 -0.08
N MET A 521 -12.29 -0.28 0.72
CA MET A 521 -13.27 -1.38 0.66
C MET A 521 -14.03 -1.40 -0.67
N ASN A 522 -14.38 -0.23 -1.21
CA ASN A 522 -14.94 -0.08 -2.56
C ASN A 522 -13.96 -0.55 -3.65
N LYS A 523 -12.68 -0.17 -3.55
CA LYS A 523 -11.66 -0.55 -4.53
C LYS A 523 -11.36 -2.05 -4.52
N LEU A 524 -11.36 -2.69 -3.35
CA LEU A 524 -11.34 -4.15 -3.24
C LEU A 524 -12.60 -4.78 -3.85
N ASN A 525 -13.79 -4.24 -3.57
CA ASN A 525 -15.04 -4.74 -4.16
C ASN A 525 -15.03 -4.73 -5.69
N ILE A 526 -14.55 -3.64 -6.31
CA ILE A 526 -14.43 -3.51 -7.76
C ILE A 526 -13.56 -4.64 -8.34
N LEU A 527 -12.37 -4.87 -7.76
CA LEU A 527 -11.50 -5.97 -8.20
C LEU A 527 -12.15 -7.35 -7.96
N PHE A 528 -12.74 -7.59 -6.79
CA PHE A 528 -13.23 -8.93 -6.44
C PHE A 528 -14.52 -9.32 -7.18
N SER A 529 -15.30 -8.32 -7.61
CA SER A 529 -16.59 -8.50 -8.29
C SER A 529 -16.53 -8.54 -9.82
N LYS A 530 -15.34 -8.46 -10.44
CA LYS A 530 -15.17 -8.59 -11.90
C LYS A 530 -15.80 -9.90 -12.40
N THR A 531 -16.32 -9.89 -13.64
CA THR A 531 -17.19 -10.96 -14.17
C THR A 531 -16.50 -12.32 -14.23
N GLU A 532 -15.21 -12.35 -14.59
CA GLU A 532 -14.33 -13.50 -14.61
C GLU A 532 -14.11 -14.13 -13.22
N TYR A 533 -14.24 -13.35 -12.15
CA TYR A 533 -14.10 -13.82 -10.78
C TYR A 533 -15.43 -14.13 -10.10
N ARG A 534 -16.58 -13.86 -10.73
CA ARG A 534 -17.91 -14.09 -10.16
C ARG A 534 -18.13 -15.51 -9.62
N GLU A 535 -17.56 -16.52 -10.28
CA GLU A 535 -17.58 -17.90 -9.79
C GLU A 535 -16.50 -18.16 -8.73
N THR A 536 -15.37 -17.46 -8.77
CA THR A 536 -14.21 -17.69 -7.90
C THR A 536 -14.39 -17.02 -6.54
N TYR A 537 -14.73 -15.74 -6.50
CA TYR A 537 -14.93 -14.96 -5.29
C TYR A 537 -16.25 -15.35 -4.60
N LEU A 538 -16.17 -15.78 -3.33
CA LEU A 538 -17.34 -16.04 -2.50
C LEU A 538 -17.76 -14.77 -1.75
N TYR A 539 -16.88 -14.28 -0.86
CA TYR A 539 -17.10 -13.11 -0.02
C TYR A 539 -15.81 -12.65 0.67
N SER A 540 -15.88 -11.48 1.31
CA SER A 540 -14.84 -10.93 2.18
C SER A 540 -15.29 -10.91 3.64
N PHE A 541 -14.34 -10.89 4.56
CA PHE A 541 -14.57 -10.59 5.98
C PHE A 541 -13.42 -9.79 6.57
N PHE A 542 -13.63 -9.15 7.71
CA PHE A 542 -12.55 -8.79 8.63
C PHE A 542 -12.72 -9.54 9.95
N SER A 543 -11.65 -9.74 10.70
CA SER A 543 -11.70 -10.30 12.04
C SER A 543 -11.83 -9.21 13.11
N TRP A 544 -12.40 -9.56 14.25
CA TRP A 544 -12.28 -8.82 15.51
C TRP A 544 -10.81 -8.49 15.84
N GLU A 545 -9.86 -9.35 15.44
CA GLU A 545 -8.41 -9.12 15.57
C GLU A 545 -7.95 -7.89 14.78
N ASP A 546 -8.48 -7.69 13.57
CA ASP A 546 -8.02 -6.63 12.67
C ASP A 546 -8.30 -5.23 13.27
N PHE A 547 -9.30 -5.15 14.16
CA PHE A 547 -9.66 -3.97 14.95
C PHE A 547 -9.49 -4.14 16.47
N PHE A 548 -8.48 -4.92 16.90
CA PHE A 548 -8.20 -5.24 18.32
C PHE A 548 -7.96 -4.03 19.24
N CYS A 549 -7.74 -2.81 18.72
CA CYS A 549 -7.43 -1.65 19.55
C CYS A 549 -8.47 -1.38 20.66
N LEU A 550 -9.77 -1.62 20.39
CA LEU A 550 -10.83 -1.50 21.39
C LEU A 550 -10.62 -2.42 22.60
N LEU A 551 -10.10 -3.64 22.41
CA LEU A 551 -9.77 -4.55 23.50
C LEU A 551 -8.50 -4.11 24.24
N SER A 552 -7.48 -3.65 23.52
CA SER A 552 -6.24 -3.12 24.14
C SER A 552 -6.50 -1.92 25.06
N PHE A 553 -7.51 -1.08 24.79
CA PHE A 553 -7.84 0.04 25.69
C PHE A 553 -8.33 -0.41 27.07
N ALA A 554 -9.00 -1.57 27.17
CA ALA A 554 -9.45 -2.15 28.44
C ALA A 554 -8.37 -2.98 29.15
N GLN A 555 -7.34 -3.45 28.42
CA GLN A 555 -6.26 -4.30 28.93
C GLN A 555 -5.00 -3.50 29.32
N ASP A 556 -4.56 -2.60 28.45
CA ASP A 556 -3.23 -1.95 28.50
C ASP A 556 -3.27 -0.51 29.04
N THR A 557 -4.45 0.07 29.33
CA THR A 557 -4.58 1.48 29.79
C THR A 557 -4.90 1.56 31.29
N PRO A 558 -3.90 1.64 32.19
CA PRO A 558 -4.14 1.70 33.64
C PRO A 558 -4.59 3.08 34.13
N ASP A 559 -4.20 4.18 33.46
CA ASP A 559 -4.60 5.53 33.86
C ASP A 559 -6.08 5.80 33.60
N ASN A 560 -6.78 6.42 34.55
CA ASN A 560 -8.21 6.65 34.42
C ASN A 560 -8.54 7.84 33.50
N ASN A 561 -7.72 8.89 33.50
CA ASN A 561 -7.98 10.07 32.67
C ASN A 561 -7.81 9.74 31.18
N GLU A 562 -6.80 8.93 30.85
CA GLU A 562 -6.62 8.39 29.50
C GLU A 562 -7.78 7.47 29.09
N ARG A 563 -8.31 6.64 30.00
CA ARG A 563 -9.54 5.85 29.71
C ARG A 563 -10.79 6.70 29.51
N VAL A 564 -10.91 7.88 30.13
CA VAL A 564 -11.97 8.86 29.81
C VAL A 564 -11.71 9.53 28.46
N ARG A 565 -10.46 9.95 28.18
CA ARG A 565 -10.07 10.54 26.89
C ARG A 565 -10.36 9.59 25.72
N LEU A 566 -10.00 8.31 25.86
CA LEU A 566 -10.27 7.27 24.87
C LEU A 566 -11.77 6.99 24.75
N SER A 567 -12.51 6.88 25.86
CA SER A 567 -13.98 6.72 25.88
C SER A 567 -14.69 7.80 25.06
N ASN A 568 -14.30 9.07 25.27
CA ASN A 568 -14.85 10.21 24.54
C ASN A 568 -14.38 10.25 23.08
N HIS A 569 -13.15 9.83 22.78
CA HIS A 569 -12.65 9.77 21.41
C HIS A 569 -13.43 8.76 20.55
N ILE A 570 -13.80 7.60 21.11
CA ILE A 570 -14.53 6.52 20.40
C ILE A 570 -16.05 6.58 20.56
N GLY A 571 -16.59 7.49 21.39
CA GLY A 571 -18.03 7.67 21.62
C GLY A 571 -18.68 6.65 22.56
N PHE A 572 -17.91 6.05 23.48
CA PHE A 572 -18.47 5.13 24.48
C PHE A 572 -19.38 5.86 25.48
N GLY A 573 -19.03 7.09 25.90
CA GLY A 573 -19.91 7.94 26.71
C GLY A 573 -21.25 8.27 26.02
N SER A 574 -21.22 8.53 24.71
CA SER A 574 -22.40 8.79 23.86
C SER A 574 -23.26 7.52 23.68
N TYR A 575 -22.63 6.35 23.50
CA TYR A 575 -23.31 5.06 23.48
C TYR A 575 -24.02 4.76 24.81
N LEU A 576 -23.35 5.01 25.95
CA LEU A 576 -23.91 4.78 27.28
C LEU A 576 -25.13 5.67 27.54
N THR A 577 -24.99 6.98 27.33
CA THR A 577 -26.05 7.98 27.59
C THR A 577 -27.26 7.85 26.66
N SER A 578 -27.09 7.28 25.47
CA SER A 578 -28.20 7.00 24.53
C SER A 578 -28.97 5.71 24.82
N ARG A 579 -28.47 4.83 25.71
CA ARG A 579 -29.04 3.48 25.95
C ARG A 579 -29.44 3.20 27.39
N TYR A 580 -28.79 3.82 28.38
CA TYR A 580 -29.00 3.54 29.80
C TYR A 580 -29.54 4.76 30.55
N SER A 581 -30.40 4.53 31.55
CA SER A 581 -30.90 5.61 32.40
C SER A 581 -29.79 6.14 33.33
N SER A 582 -29.92 7.39 33.77
CA SER A 582 -28.94 8.03 34.67
C SER A 582 -28.71 7.27 35.97
N ASP A 583 -29.70 6.51 36.46
CA ASP A 583 -29.55 5.70 37.67
C ASP A 583 -28.89 4.34 37.40
N ALA A 584 -29.08 3.74 36.22
CA ALA A 584 -28.29 2.60 35.78
C ALA A 584 -26.82 2.97 35.59
N LEU A 585 -26.56 4.16 35.01
CA LEU A 585 -25.19 4.67 34.83
C LEU A 585 -24.48 4.95 36.17
N LYS A 586 -25.19 5.45 37.20
CA LYS A 586 -24.64 5.58 38.57
C LYS A 586 -24.33 4.23 39.23
N ASP A 587 -25.08 3.17 38.93
CA ASP A 587 -24.85 1.83 39.46
C ASP A 587 -23.70 1.09 38.74
N MET A 588 -23.48 1.40 37.45
CA MET A 588 -22.36 0.90 36.65
C MET A 588 -21.05 1.66 36.94
N PHE A 589 -21.13 2.99 37.09
CA PHE A 589 -20.00 3.90 37.27
C PHE A 589 -20.17 4.75 38.54
N PRO A 590 -20.13 4.14 39.74
CA PRO A 590 -20.38 4.84 40.99
C PRO A 590 -19.30 5.88 41.29
N GLY A 591 -19.71 7.15 41.48
CA GLY A 591 -18.80 8.27 41.75
C GLY A 591 -18.12 8.86 40.52
N VAL A 592 -18.57 8.53 39.31
CA VAL A 592 -18.14 9.15 38.05
C VAL A 592 -19.16 10.21 37.62
N GLU A 593 -18.69 11.36 37.15
CA GLU A 593 -19.56 12.45 36.69
C GLU A 593 -20.22 12.14 35.33
N PRO A 594 -21.48 12.57 35.09
CA PRO A 594 -22.19 12.26 33.85
C PRO A 594 -21.50 12.81 32.60
N GLY A 595 -21.03 11.89 31.74
CA GLY A 595 -20.28 12.21 30.52
C GLY A 595 -18.78 11.95 30.61
N GLU A 596 -18.24 11.67 31.81
CA GLU A 596 -16.83 11.32 32.02
C GLU A 596 -16.64 9.80 32.27
N TYR A 597 -17.48 8.96 31.65
CA TYR A 597 -17.45 7.52 31.81
C TYR A 597 -16.15 6.93 31.25
N PRO A 598 -15.24 6.36 32.07
CA PRO A 598 -14.01 5.76 31.58
C PRO A 598 -14.32 4.43 30.87
N ILE A 599 -13.47 4.05 29.92
CA ILE A 599 -13.37 2.64 29.51
C ILE A 599 -13.14 1.79 30.78
N PRO A 600 -13.87 0.67 30.97
CA PRO A 600 -13.63 -0.22 32.10
C PRO A 600 -12.35 -1.03 31.88
N HIS A 601 -11.45 -1.02 32.86
CA HIS A 601 -10.29 -1.90 32.88
C HIS A 601 -10.74 -3.35 33.16
N TRP A 602 -10.14 -4.34 32.49
CA TRP A 602 -10.48 -5.77 32.62
C TRP A 602 -10.57 -6.32 34.05
N ASP A 603 -9.73 -5.84 34.98
CA ASP A 603 -9.80 -6.21 36.41
C ASP A 603 -10.96 -5.56 37.21
N ILE A 604 -11.71 -4.62 36.61
CA ILE A 604 -12.69 -3.77 37.31
C ILE A 604 -14.13 -4.11 36.91
N GLY A 605 -14.87 -4.72 37.83
CA GLY A 605 -16.33 -4.60 37.94
C GLY A 605 -17.17 -5.00 36.71
N VAL A 606 -17.64 -6.25 36.67
CA VAL A 606 -18.50 -6.82 35.60
C VAL A 606 -19.67 -5.92 35.16
N LYS A 607 -20.22 -5.08 36.07
CA LYS A 607 -21.31 -4.14 35.78
C LYS A 607 -20.99 -3.12 34.67
N SER A 608 -19.82 -2.50 34.69
CA SER A 608 -19.41 -1.52 33.67
C SER A 608 -18.74 -2.20 32.47
N PHE A 609 -18.13 -3.37 32.68
CA PHE A 609 -17.48 -4.13 31.61
C PHE A 609 -18.46 -4.72 30.58
N SER A 610 -19.65 -5.23 30.97
CA SER A 610 -20.61 -5.72 29.97
C SER A 610 -21.03 -4.65 28.96
N PRO A 611 -21.51 -3.45 29.36
CA PRO A 611 -21.81 -2.36 28.43
C PRO A 611 -20.67 -1.98 27.48
N TYR A 612 -19.41 -2.21 27.86
CA TYR A 612 -18.27 -1.97 26.97
C TYR A 612 -18.10 -3.07 25.90
N ILE A 613 -18.31 -4.34 26.25
CA ILE A 613 -18.41 -5.41 25.25
C ILE A 613 -19.61 -5.18 24.32
N ASP A 614 -20.77 -4.82 24.89
CA ASP A 614 -21.98 -4.47 24.12
C ASP A 614 -21.78 -3.25 23.19
N PHE A 615 -20.83 -2.35 23.51
CA PHE A 615 -20.38 -1.24 22.67
C PHE A 615 -19.39 -1.69 21.57
N ILE A 616 -18.47 -2.60 21.90
CA ILE A 616 -17.48 -3.14 20.96
C ILE A 616 -18.17 -3.92 19.83
N ASP A 617 -19.10 -4.83 20.17
CA ASP A 617 -19.91 -5.56 19.20
C ASP A 617 -20.68 -4.59 18.29
N TRP A 618 -21.31 -3.57 18.88
CA TRP A 618 -22.02 -2.55 18.12
C TRP A 618 -21.10 -1.74 17.18
N LYS A 619 -19.88 -1.37 17.62
CA LYS A 619 -18.90 -0.65 16.78
C LYS A 619 -18.44 -1.50 15.60
N TRP A 620 -18.04 -2.75 15.85
CA TRP A 620 -17.59 -3.67 14.80
C TRP A 620 -18.72 -3.95 13.78
N TRP A 621 -19.93 -4.29 14.23
CA TRP A 621 -21.04 -4.57 13.31
C TRP A 621 -21.58 -3.33 12.60
N SER A 622 -21.55 -2.14 13.21
CA SER A 622 -21.85 -0.89 12.49
C SER A 622 -20.88 -0.67 11.33
N LEU A 623 -19.59 -0.99 11.53
CA LEU A 623 -18.57 -0.87 10.48
C LEU A 623 -18.78 -1.90 9.35
N VAL A 624 -19.30 -3.10 9.64
CA VAL A 624 -19.75 -4.07 8.62
C VAL A 624 -20.90 -3.50 7.80
N GLU A 625 -21.96 -3.00 8.44
CA GLU A 625 -23.16 -2.48 7.76
C GLU A 625 -22.85 -1.24 6.89
N GLU A 626 -21.98 -0.35 7.36
CA GLU A 626 -21.55 0.81 6.59
C GLU A 626 -20.68 0.42 5.39
N ALA A 627 -19.80 -0.58 5.54
CA ALA A 627 -19.02 -1.10 4.43
C ALA A 627 -19.83 -1.91 3.42
N ARG A 628 -20.91 -2.57 3.84
CA ARG A 628 -21.85 -3.29 2.93
C ARG A 628 -22.50 -2.37 1.88
N ILE A 629 -22.48 -1.04 2.08
CA ILE A 629 -22.90 -0.05 1.08
C ILE A 629 -22.00 -0.07 -0.18
N VAL A 630 -20.70 -0.35 -0.01
CA VAL A 630 -19.69 -0.34 -1.09
C VAL A 630 -19.06 -1.72 -1.36
N HIS A 631 -19.17 -2.65 -0.42
CA HIS A 631 -18.71 -4.03 -0.51
C HIS A 631 -19.80 -4.99 0.00
N PRO A 632 -20.89 -5.24 -0.76
CA PRO A 632 -22.08 -5.92 -0.26
C PRO A 632 -21.84 -7.34 0.27
N ASN A 633 -20.85 -8.03 -0.30
CA ASN A 633 -20.44 -9.37 0.13
C ASN A 633 -19.39 -9.31 1.27
N LEU A 634 -19.65 -8.50 2.30
CA LEU A 634 -18.81 -8.41 3.50
C LEU A 634 -19.47 -9.09 4.71
N SER A 635 -18.69 -9.81 5.50
CA SER A 635 -19.07 -10.36 6.81
C SER A 635 -17.95 -10.14 7.84
N MET A 636 -18.00 -10.82 8.98
CA MET A 636 -17.03 -10.67 10.07
C MET A 636 -16.68 -12.02 10.72
N GLU A 637 -15.47 -12.16 11.27
CA GLU A 637 -15.14 -13.22 12.23
C GLU A 637 -15.64 -12.85 13.64
N VAL A 638 -16.53 -13.65 14.21
CA VAL A 638 -17.09 -13.39 15.55
C VAL A 638 -16.19 -13.93 16.67
N ARG A 639 -16.12 -13.19 17.78
CA ARG A 639 -15.28 -13.50 18.96
C ARG A 639 -15.99 -14.54 19.85
N VAL A 640 -15.86 -15.83 19.50
CA VAL A 640 -16.66 -16.95 20.06
C VAL A 640 -16.36 -17.35 21.53
N ASP A 641 -15.39 -16.71 22.19
CA ASP A 641 -15.05 -16.90 23.61
C ASP A 641 -15.62 -15.76 24.49
N ALA A 642 -15.07 -15.55 25.69
CA ALA A 642 -15.66 -14.65 26.68
C ALA A 642 -14.59 -13.89 27.48
N GLU A 643 -14.63 -12.55 27.43
CA GLU A 643 -13.71 -11.71 28.19
C GLU A 643 -14.07 -11.68 29.68
N GLY A 644 -13.04 -11.52 30.51
CA GLY A 644 -13.12 -11.64 31.98
C GLY A 644 -13.59 -13.03 32.47
N GLY A 645 -13.80 -13.98 31.56
CA GLY A 645 -14.45 -15.26 31.86
C GLY A 645 -15.95 -15.16 32.19
N THR A 646 -16.60 -14.01 31.95
CA THR A 646 -17.99 -13.75 32.38
C THR A 646 -18.94 -13.20 31.31
N LYS A 647 -18.44 -12.50 30.29
CA LYS A 647 -19.26 -11.87 29.25
C LYS A 647 -18.90 -12.44 27.88
N THR A 648 -19.87 -13.09 27.24
CA THR A 648 -19.82 -13.46 25.82
C THR A 648 -20.21 -12.26 24.96
N TYR A 649 -19.63 -12.19 23.76
CA TYR A 649 -20.01 -11.25 22.71
C TYR A 649 -21.36 -11.61 22.07
N ASP A 650 -21.96 -10.68 21.34
CA ASP A 650 -23.04 -11.01 20.40
C ASP A 650 -22.49 -11.84 19.24
N MET A 651 -23.05 -13.03 19.04
CA MET A 651 -22.72 -13.85 17.88
C MET A 651 -23.35 -13.30 16.58
N HIS A 652 -24.24 -12.31 16.67
CA HIS A 652 -24.92 -11.67 15.54
C HIS A 652 -25.68 -12.69 14.67
N LEU A 653 -26.42 -13.57 15.35
CA LEU A 653 -27.07 -14.74 14.74
C LEU A 653 -28.11 -14.38 13.69
N GLU A 654 -28.71 -13.19 13.79
CA GLU A 654 -29.76 -12.74 12.88
C GLU A 654 -29.19 -11.95 11.67
N ASP A 655 -27.88 -12.00 11.42
CA ASP A 655 -27.27 -11.48 10.18
C ASP A 655 -27.88 -12.13 8.91
N HIS A 656 -27.94 -11.37 7.82
CA HIS A 656 -28.46 -11.79 6.52
C HIS A 656 -27.42 -11.64 5.38
N GLY A 657 -26.20 -11.20 5.69
CA GLY A 657 -25.09 -11.18 4.75
C GLY A 657 -24.40 -12.55 4.55
N PRO A 658 -23.18 -12.56 3.99
CA PRO A 658 -22.40 -13.78 3.82
C PRO A 658 -22.03 -14.46 5.16
N PRO A 659 -21.70 -15.77 5.16
CA PRO A 659 -21.51 -16.53 6.39
C PRO A 659 -20.46 -15.91 7.31
N ARG A 660 -20.83 -15.72 8.58
CA ARG A 660 -19.92 -15.25 9.61
C ARG A 660 -18.73 -16.20 9.69
N GLN A 661 -17.54 -15.67 9.89
CA GLN A 661 -16.36 -16.48 10.19
C GLN A 661 -16.31 -16.78 11.69
N GLY A 662 -15.68 -17.88 12.04
CA GLY A 662 -15.41 -18.26 13.42
C GLY A 662 -14.14 -19.08 13.50
N TYR A 663 -13.62 -19.22 14.71
CA TYR A 663 -12.37 -19.92 14.98
C TYR A 663 -12.56 -20.89 16.15
N TRP A 664 -11.70 -21.91 16.22
CA TRP A 664 -11.64 -22.82 17.35
C TRP A 664 -10.20 -23.21 17.64
N SER A 665 -9.85 -23.27 18.92
CA SER A 665 -8.58 -23.81 19.41
C SER A 665 -8.84 -24.67 20.65
N GLY A 666 -7.94 -25.61 20.93
CA GLY A 666 -8.11 -26.59 22.01
C GLY A 666 -8.38 -25.95 23.39
N TYR A 667 -7.89 -24.73 23.63
CA TYR A 667 -8.15 -24.00 24.88
C TYR A 667 -9.65 -23.78 25.17
N MET A 668 -10.52 -23.78 24.16
CA MET A 668 -11.95 -23.45 24.26
C MET A 668 -12.84 -24.52 24.92
N GLY A 669 -12.29 -25.35 25.81
CA GLY A 669 -13.02 -26.42 26.52
C GLY A 669 -12.15 -27.31 27.41
N ALA A 670 -10.84 -27.18 27.28
CA ALA A 670 -9.83 -27.94 27.99
C ALA A 670 -9.77 -27.74 29.51
N ARG A 671 -9.17 -28.72 30.19
CA ARG A 671 -8.73 -28.65 31.60
C ARG A 671 -7.26 -29.06 31.79
N THR A 672 -6.58 -29.41 30.71
CA THR A 672 -5.24 -29.99 30.63
C THR A 672 -4.54 -29.45 29.37
N GLN A 673 -3.21 -29.31 29.37
CA GLN A 673 -2.48 -28.77 28.21
C GLN A 673 -2.46 -29.71 26.99
N VAL A 674 -2.58 -31.02 27.21
CA VAL A 674 -2.80 -31.99 26.13
C VAL A 674 -4.24 -32.48 26.22
N LEU A 675 -4.90 -32.57 25.06
CA LEU A 675 -6.28 -33.01 24.93
C LEU A 675 -6.39 -34.34 24.19
N SER A 676 -7.39 -35.12 24.61
CA SER A 676 -7.86 -36.24 23.81
C SER A 676 -8.69 -35.74 22.63
N ALA A 677 -8.78 -36.55 21.58
CA ALA A 677 -9.73 -36.34 20.48
C ALA A 677 -11.19 -36.29 20.99
N GLU A 678 -11.53 -37.00 22.07
CA GLU A 678 -12.88 -36.99 22.63
C GLU A 678 -13.22 -35.64 23.29
N ASP A 679 -12.28 -35.06 24.05
CA ASP A 679 -12.47 -33.77 24.70
C ASP A 679 -12.39 -32.60 23.73
N GLY A 680 -11.54 -32.73 22.70
CA GLY A 680 -11.52 -31.84 21.55
C GLY A 680 -12.89 -31.77 20.86
N ILE A 681 -13.50 -32.92 20.55
CA ILE A 681 -14.81 -32.98 19.88
C ILE A 681 -15.93 -32.36 20.72
N LYS A 682 -15.96 -32.64 22.04
CA LYS A 682 -16.92 -32.00 22.97
C LYS A 682 -16.75 -30.47 23.02
N SER A 683 -15.50 -30.00 23.00
CA SER A 683 -15.16 -28.58 22.95
C SER A 683 -15.66 -27.94 21.64
N LEU A 684 -15.34 -28.56 20.50
CA LEU A 684 -15.72 -28.11 19.16
C LEU A 684 -17.24 -28.03 18.99
N GLU A 685 -17.99 -29.08 19.34
CA GLU A 685 -19.46 -29.08 19.25
C GLU A 685 -20.08 -27.98 20.13
N ARG A 686 -19.56 -27.74 21.33
CA ARG A 686 -20.07 -26.70 22.24
C ARG A 686 -19.87 -25.29 21.67
N ILE A 687 -18.69 -24.99 21.12
CA ILE A 687 -18.38 -23.68 20.55
C ILE A 687 -19.17 -23.45 19.26
N LEU A 688 -19.25 -24.45 18.38
CA LEU A 688 -20.03 -24.35 17.14
C LEU A 688 -21.54 -24.25 17.41
N TYR A 689 -22.08 -24.95 18.42
CA TYR A 689 -23.46 -24.78 18.84
C TYR A 689 -23.75 -23.33 19.29
N HIS A 690 -22.83 -22.71 20.06
CA HIS A 690 -22.96 -21.32 20.49
C HIS A 690 -22.91 -20.34 19.31
N ALA A 691 -21.83 -20.40 18.51
CA ALA A 691 -21.57 -19.46 17.40
C ALA A 691 -22.60 -19.54 16.26
N THR A 692 -23.36 -20.63 16.16
CA THR A 692 -24.41 -20.84 15.14
C THR A 692 -25.83 -20.71 15.71
N GLY A 693 -25.96 -20.49 17.03
CA GLY A 693 -27.25 -20.46 17.71
C GLY A 693 -28.02 -21.78 17.68
N GLY A 694 -27.30 -22.91 17.51
CA GLY A 694 -27.88 -24.23 17.26
C GLY A 694 -28.16 -24.52 15.78
N ASN A 695 -27.24 -24.18 14.87
CA ASN A 695 -27.41 -24.22 13.41
C ASN A 695 -28.61 -23.38 12.90
N ARG A 696 -28.82 -22.20 13.50
CA ARG A 696 -29.80 -21.20 13.03
C ARG A 696 -29.19 -20.17 12.08
N SER A 697 -27.88 -19.92 12.20
CA SER A 697 -27.18 -18.87 11.46
C SER A 697 -25.91 -19.42 10.78
N PRO A 698 -25.67 -19.13 9.48
CA PRO A 698 -24.49 -19.59 8.76
C PRO A 698 -23.17 -19.23 9.46
N LEU A 699 -22.22 -20.17 9.44
CA LEU A 699 -20.86 -19.99 9.95
C LEU A 699 -19.88 -20.81 9.09
N ILE A 700 -18.69 -20.26 8.83
CA ILE A 700 -17.51 -21.04 8.42
C ILE A 700 -16.50 -21.03 9.57
N LEU A 701 -15.91 -22.19 9.88
CA LEU A 701 -14.84 -22.28 10.87
C LEU A 701 -13.49 -21.93 10.21
N GLY A 702 -13.28 -20.67 9.83
CA GLY A 702 -12.15 -20.20 9.04
C GLY A 702 -10.76 -20.42 9.65
N GLN A 703 -10.67 -20.58 10.97
CA GLN A 703 -9.45 -20.97 11.66
C GLN A 703 -9.69 -22.20 12.58
N PHE A 704 -9.38 -23.39 12.08
CA PHE A 704 -9.48 -24.64 12.84
C PHE A 704 -8.11 -25.01 13.46
N ASN A 705 -7.79 -24.40 14.59
CA ASN A 705 -6.46 -24.42 15.20
C ASN A 705 -6.32 -25.58 16.21
N PHE A 706 -6.33 -26.81 15.68
CA PHE A 706 -6.19 -28.05 16.48
C PHE A 706 -4.75 -28.34 16.93
N GLN A 707 -3.77 -27.74 16.25
CA GLN A 707 -2.40 -27.53 16.74
C GLN A 707 -2.17 -26.02 16.85
N ASP A 708 -1.45 -25.61 17.88
CA ASP A 708 -0.91 -24.26 18.07
C ASP A 708 0.37 -24.41 18.89
N ASN A 709 1.51 -24.07 18.30
CA ASN A 709 2.82 -24.14 18.93
C ASN A 709 3.43 -22.74 19.14
N THR A 710 2.62 -21.68 19.16
CA THR A 710 3.09 -20.30 19.36
C THR A 710 3.88 -20.19 20.70
N PRO A 711 4.97 -19.43 20.81
CA PRO A 711 5.68 -19.27 22.08
C PRO A 711 4.91 -18.35 23.05
N ARG A 712 5.28 -18.36 24.34
CA ARG A 712 4.41 -18.09 25.52
C ARG A 712 3.20 -19.04 25.63
N VAL A 713 2.47 -19.21 24.54
CA VAL A 713 1.34 -20.13 24.36
C VAL A 713 1.73 -21.59 24.63
N ASN A 714 2.91 -22.02 24.17
CA ASN A 714 3.49 -23.37 24.28
C ASN A 714 3.69 -23.94 25.72
N ARG A 715 3.42 -23.17 26.78
CA ARG A 715 3.40 -23.67 28.17
C ARG A 715 2.01 -23.62 28.82
N THR A 716 0.97 -23.23 28.08
CA THR A 716 -0.33 -22.91 28.70
C THR A 716 -1.58 -23.04 27.83
N LEU A 717 -1.54 -22.91 26.49
CA LEU A 717 -2.72 -23.24 25.69
C LEU A 717 -2.82 -24.75 25.42
N PRO A 718 -4.02 -25.32 25.60
CA PRO A 718 -4.28 -26.71 25.25
C PRO A 718 -4.38 -27.00 23.75
N PHE A 719 -3.75 -28.10 23.31
CA PHE A 719 -3.74 -28.60 21.93
C PHE A 719 -4.14 -30.09 21.87
N ILE A 720 -4.51 -30.58 20.68
CA ILE A 720 -4.85 -32.00 20.49
C ILE A 720 -3.57 -32.84 20.52
N SER A 721 -3.56 -33.95 21.27
CA SER A 721 -2.43 -34.90 21.28
C SER A 721 -2.04 -35.29 19.86
N LEU A 722 -0.75 -35.21 19.52
CA LEU A 722 -0.23 -35.55 18.18
C LEU A 722 -0.61 -36.99 17.77
N ASP A 723 -0.59 -37.94 18.70
CA ASP A 723 -0.97 -39.34 18.47
C ASP A 723 -2.48 -39.52 18.19
N GLU A 724 -3.32 -38.57 18.62
CA GLU A 724 -4.77 -38.58 18.38
C GLU A 724 -5.22 -37.54 17.34
N CYS A 725 -4.29 -36.78 16.74
CA CYS A 725 -4.60 -35.67 15.83
C CYS A 725 -5.46 -36.13 14.65
N ASN A 726 -5.08 -37.24 14.01
CA ASN A 726 -5.84 -37.84 12.93
C ASN A 726 -7.26 -38.25 13.38
N THR A 727 -7.38 -38.92 14.54
CA THR A 727 -8.68 -39.36 15.09
C THR A 727 -9.61 -38.19 15.48
N PHE A 728 -9.04 -37.07 15.93
CA PHE A 728 -9.80 -35.84 16.18
C PHE A 728 -10.36 -35.25 14.88
N LEU A 729 -9.51 -35.12 13.85
CA LEU A 729 -9.90 -34.56 12.55
C LEU A 729 -11.00 -35.40 11.88
N GLU A 730 -10.87 -36.72 11.89
CA GLU A 730 -11.89 -37.64 11.36
C GLU A 730 -13.25 -37.46 12.05
N LYS A 731 -13.26 -37.46 13.39
CA LYS A 731 -14.51 -37.29 14.17
C LYS A 731 -15.12 -35.89 14.00
N SER A 732 -14.32 -34.89 13.64
CA SER A 732 -14.78 -33.51 13.46
C SER A 732 -15.71 -33.35 12.26
N ALA A 733 -15.64 -34.24 11.26
CA ALA A 733 -16.49 -34.20 10.07
C ALA A 733 -18.00 -34.18 10.42
N THR A 734 -18.42 -34.99 11.40
CA THR A 734 -19.82 -35.05 11.86
C THR A 734 -20.27 -33.76 12.55
N VAL A 735 -19.38 -33.11 13.31
CA VAL A 735 -19.68 -31.84 14.01
C VAL A 735 -19.75 -30.69 12.99
N LEU A 736 -18.79 -30.63 12.05
CA LEU A 736 -18.74 -29.60 11.02
C LEU A 736 -19.98 -29.69 10.10
N LYS A 737 -20.34 -30.87 9.57
CA LYS A 737 -21.59 -31.05 8.77
C LYS A 737 -22.88 -30.70 9.52
N LYS A 738 -22.86 -30.64 10.85
CA LYS A 738 -24.03 -30.35 11.69
C LYS A 738 -24.21 -28.85 12.00
N TYR A 739 -23.14 -28.06 11.91
CA TYR A 739 -23.13 -26.68 12.40
C TYR A 739 -22.51 -25.66 11.45
N THR A 740 -21.62 -26.04 10.52
CA THR A 740 -20.93 -25.09 9.64
C THR A 740 -21.22 -25.35 8.17
N GLN A 741 -20.99 -24.32 7.35
CA GLN A 741 -20.93 -24.44 5.89
C GLN A 741 -19.50 -24.74 5.40
N GLY A 742 -18.61 -25.16 6.30
CA GLY A 742 -17.20 -25.39 5.99
C GLY A 742 -16.22 -25.12 7.12
N TYR A 743 -14.94 -25.29 6.80
CA TYR A 743 -13.81 -24.98 7.68
C TYR A 743 -12.61 -24.46 6.87
N GLY A 744 -11.71 -23.78 7.56
CA GLY A 744 -10.44 -23.28 7.05
C GLY A 744 -9.27 -23.63 7.96
N LEU A 745 -8.10 -23.82 7.37
CA LEU A 745 -6.83 -23.98 8.08
C LEU A 745 -6.01 -22.70 8.01
N TRP A 746 -5.55 -22.19 9.15
CA TRP A 746 -4.68 -21.01 9.22
C TRP A 746 -3.35 -21.20 8.45
N ALA A 747 -2.87 -22.43 8.36
CA ALA A 747 -1.67 -22.78 7.64
C ALA A 747 -1.80 -24.14 6.95
N TYR A 748 -1.43 -24.23 5.68
CA TYR A 748 -1.26 -25.50 4.96
C TYR A 748 0.08 -26.18 5.29
N ARG A 749 1.10 -25.37 5.57
CA ARG A 749 2.48 -25.79 5.87
C ARG A 749 3.03 -24.97 7.02
N ASP A 750 3.96 -25.56 7.74
CA ASP A 750 4.74 -24.89 8.76
C ASP A 750 5.45 -23.65 8.17
N TYR A 751 5.56 -22.57 8.93
CA TYR A 751 6.13 -21.30 8.45
C TYR A 751 6.98 -20.59 9.50
N ARG A 752 8.05 -19.92 9.05
CA ARG A 752 8.91 -19.08 9.91
C ARG A 752 8.23 -17.73 10.13
N GLN A 753 8.08 -17.29 11.39
CA GLN A 753 7.53 -15.96 11.66
C GLN A 753 8.59 -14.89 11.38
N SER A 754 8.55 -14.28 10.19
CA SER A 754 9.56 -13.34 9.70
C SER A 754 8.98 -11.96 9.41
N ALA A 755 9.63 -10.92 9.95
CA ALA A 755 9.26 -9.52 9.80
C ALA A 755 10.10 -8.74 8.75
N ILE A 756 10.75 -9.47 7.82
CA ILE A 756 11.48 -8.87 6.68
C ILE A 756 10.49 -8.43 5.60
N PHE A 757 10.51 -7.15 5.24
CA PHE A 757 9.83 -6.63 4.05
C PHE A 757 10.63 -6.92 2.78
N ASN A 758 9.97 -7.24 1.66
CA ASN A 758 10.60 -7.47 0.37
C ASN A 758 11.79 -8.47 0.44
N GLY A 759 11.66 -9.54 1.25
CA GLY A 759 12.74 -10.51 1.51
C GLY A 759 13.14 -11.38 0.32
N GLN A 760 12.31 -11.41 -0.73
CA GLN A 760 12.59 -12.06 -2.00
C GLN A 760 12.92 -11.06 -3.13
N PHE A 761 13.17 -9.78 -2.80
CA PHE A 761 13.64 -8.74 -3.74
C PHE A 761 12.77 -8.51 -4.99
N LEU A 762 11.48 -8.87 -4.93
CA LEU A 762 10.52 -8.61 -6.01
C LEU A 762 10.36 -7.12 -6.32
N ARG A 763 10.51 -6.25 -5.31
CA ARG A 763 10.48 -4.79 -5.42
C ARG A 763 11.89 -4.19 -5.55
N GLY A 764 12.86 -4.97 -6.05
CA GLY A 764 14.27 -4.57 -6.06
C GLY A 764 14.80 -4.29 -4.66
N LEU A 765 15.38 -3.10 -4.45
CA LEU A 765 15.87 -2.63 -3.14
C LEU A 765 14.82 -1.87 -2.30
N GLU A 766 13.51 -1.93 -2.60
CA GLU A 766 12.50 -1.29 -1.74
C GLU A 766 12.64 -1.82 -0.29
N GLY A 767 12.90 -0.92 0.67
CA GLY A 767 13.19 -1.25 2.07
C GLY A 767 14.57 -1.85 2.38
N TRP A 768 15.55 -1.80 1.46
CA TRP A 768 16.92 -2.28 1.68
C TRP A 768 17.96 -1.18 1.40
N ASP A 769 18.80 -0.88 2.38
CA ASP A 769 19.94 0.05 2.24
C ASP A 769 21.07 -0.60 1.44
N GLY A 770 21.21 -0.24 0.17
CA GLY A 770 22.31 -0.68 -0.70
C GLY A 770 23.58 0.18 -0.55
N LYS A 771 24.75 -0.47 -0.39
CA LYS A 771 26.07 0.19 -0.22
C LYS A 771 27.14 -0.56 -1.03
N ILE A 772 27.93 0.18 -1.80
CA ILE A 772 29.07 -0.35 -2.58
C ILE A 772 30.35 0.40 -2.24
N GLY A 773 31.49 -0.26 -2.48
CA GLY A 773 32.81 0.36 -2.45
C GLY A 773 33.71 -0.21 -3.53
N GLY A 774 34.72 0.56 -3.94
CA GLY A 774 35.69 0.16 -4.95
C GLY A 774 35.03 -0.20 -6.29
N LYS A 775 35.17 -1.46 -6.71
CA LYS A 775 34.53 -1.99 -7.94
C LYS A 775 33.21 -2.72 -7.70
N GLY A 776 32.70 -2.69 -6.47
CA GLY A 776 31.49 -3.43 -6.10
C GLY A 776 30.25 -2.97 -6.86
N SER A 777 29.38 -3.92 -7.18
CA SER A 777 28.10 -3.70 -7.84
C SER A 777 26.98 -4.47 -7.15
N ILE A 778 25.79 -3.84 -7.14
CA ILE A 778 24.53 -4.47 -6.77
C ILE A 778 23.66 -4.44 -8.02
N THR A 779 23.26 -5.60 -8.51
CA THR A 779 22.40 -5.74 -9.70
C THR A 779 21.30 -6.77 -9.44
N PHE A 780 20.37 -6.93 -10.39
CA PHE A 780 19.31 -7.93 -10.31
C PHE A 780 19.41 -8.91 -11.49
N GLU A 781 19.28 -10.20 -11.19
CA GLU A 781 19.08 -11.29 -12.15
C GLU A 781 17.79 -11.99 -11.76
N ASP A 782 16.78 -12.11 -12.62
CA ASP A 782 15.55 -12.90 -12.40
C ASP A 782 14.85 -12.65 -11.04
N TYR A 783 14.71 -11.38 -10.63
CA TYR A 783 14.21 -10.95 -9.30
C TYR A 783 15.06 -11.41 -8.09
N PHE A 784 16.30 -11.82 -8.30
CA PHE A 784 17.28 -12.10 -7.26
C PHE A 784 18.33 -10.98 -7.21
N ILE A 785 18.70 -10.54 -6.01
CA ILE A 785 19.81 -9.57 -5.87
C ILE A 785 21.14 -10.28 -6.11
N LEU A 786 22.01 -9.67 -6.91
CA LEU A 786 23.40 -10.08 -7.13
C LEU A 786 24.34 -9.07 -6.44
N LEU A 787 25.01 -9.51 -5.38
CA LEU A 787 26.10 -8.79 -4.74
C LEU A 787 27.42 -9.24 -5.35
N SER A 788 28.11 -8.36 -6.08
CA SER A 788 29.44 -8.64 -6.63
C SER A 788 30.45 -7.62 -6.12
N ALA A 789 31.55 -8.09 -5.52
CA ALA A 789 32.58 -7.22 -4.96
C ALA A 789 33.62 -6.78 -6.02
N ASN A 790 33.87 -7.62 -7.03
CA ASN A 790 34.74 -7.33 -8.20
C ASN A 790 36.17 -6.85 -7.87
N GLY A 791 36.66 -7.14 -6.66
CA GLY A 791 38.07 -6.95 -6.30
C GLY A 791 38.97 -7.89 -7.10
N ILE A 792 40.18 -7.43 -7.43
CA ILE A 792 41.16 -8.21 -8.21
C ILE A 792 41.98 -9.12 -7.29
N ASN A 793 42.18 -8.71 -6.02
CA ASN A 793 42.94 -9.46 -5.03
C ASN A 793 42.28 -9.44 -3.63
N ASN A 794 42.65 -10.41 -2.78
CA ASN A 794 42.24 -10.47 -1.36
C ASN A 794 42.61 -9.23 -0.51
N LYS A 795 43.45 -8.32 -1.02
CA LYS A 795 43.83 -7.07 -0.34
C LYS A 795 42.88 -5.91 -0.62
N ASP A 796 42.00 -6.04 -1.61
CA ASP A 796 41.08 -5.00 -2.06
C ASP A 796 39.86 -4.91 -1.12
N HIS A 797 40.10 -4.70 0.18
CA HIS A 797 39.04 -4.57 1.20
C HIS A 797 38.12 -3.37 0.95
N GLU A 798 38.58 -2.41 0.14
CA GLU A 798 37.80 -1.30 -0.40
C GLU A 798 36.71 -1.74 -1.40
N SER A 799 36.89 -2.89 -2.07
CA SER A 799 35.94 -3.43 -3.05
C SER A 799 34.93 -4.37 -2.39
N PHE A 800 33.68 -3.91 -2.29
CA PHE A 800 32.59 -4.64 -1.64
C PHE A 800 31.22 -4.26 -2.20
N ALA A 801 30.25 -5.16 -2.04
CA ALA A 801 28.83 -4.88 -2.25
C ALA A 801 28.03 -5.37 -1.03
N LYS A 802 27.13 -4.52 -0.51
CA LYS A 802 26.35 -4.78 0.69
C LYS A 802 24.89 -4.34 0.53
N VAL A 803 23.98 -5.13 1.09
CA VAL A 803 22.63 -4.65 1.45
C VAL A 803 22.36 -4.89 2.93
N GLU A 804 21.50 -4.06 3.52
CA GLU A 804 21.00 -4.25 4.88
C GLU A 804 19.57 -3.72 5.09
N GLN A 805 18.81 -4.33 5.99
CA GLN A 805 17.46 -3.90 6.39
C GLN A 805 17.36 -3.86 7.91
N ARG A 806 16.59 -2.90 8.44
CA ARG A 806 16.25 -2.85 9.87
C ARG A 806 15.05 -3.76 10.16
N VAL A 807 15.29 -4.81 10.94
CA VAL A 807 14.27 -5.72 11.46
C VAL A 807 14.01 -5.44 12.94
N ARG A 808 12.74 -5.58 13.36
CA ARG A 808 12.41 -5.60 14.79
C ARG A 808 12.79 -6.96 15.38
N GLN A 809 13.53 -6.98 16.48
CA GLN A 809 13.71 -8.21 17.24
C GLN A 809 12.36 -8.70 17.77
N ILE A 810 12.02 -9.95 17.48
CA ILE A 810 10.89 -10.63 18.11
C ILE A 810 11.23 -10.81 19.59
N PRO A 811 10.36 -10.42 20.55
CA PRO A 811 10.66 -10.54 21.97
C PRO A 811 11.07 -11.96 22.39
N ILE A 812 12.03 -12.07 23.29
CA ILE A 812 12.69 -13.34 23.67
C ILE A 812 11.75 -14.42 24.21
N ASN A 813 10.60 -14.00 24.73
CA ASN A 813 9.51 -14.83 25.23
C ASN A 813 8.58 -15.35 24.12
N ASN A 814 8.57 -14.68 22.96
CA ASN A 814 7.88 -15.05 21.74
C ASN A 814 8.77 -15.92 20.80
N CYS A 815 9.85 -16.51 21.33
CA CYS A 815 10.82 -17.34 20.61
C CYS A 815 10.85 -18.80 21.09
N ASP A 816 11.26 -19.72 20.22
CA ASP A 816 11.26 -21.17 20.48
C ASP A 816 12.17 -21.57 21.65
N ASN A 817 11.62 -22.41 22.53
CA ASN A 817 12.30 -23.02 23.68
C ASN A 817 12.99 -22.04 24.65
N SER A 818 12.68 -20.73 24.58
CA SER A 818 13.40 -19.68 25.33
C SER A 818 14.91 -19.64 25.03
N ASN A 819 15.32 -20.07 23.83
CA ASN A 819 16.70 -19.89 23.37
C ASN A 819 16.88 -18.47 22.85
N ASN A 820 17.79 -17.71 23.48
CA ASN A 820 18.06 -16.28 23.21
C ASN A 820 18.75 -16.02 21.85
N ASN A 821 18.25 -16.57 20.74
CA ASN A 821 18.79 -16.34 19.40
C ASN A 821 17.67 -16.16 18.38
N MET A 822 17.80 -15.13 17.54
CA MET A 822 17.12 -15.07 16.25
C MET A 822 17.85 -16.02 15.28
N GLU A 823 17.19 -16.42 14.20
CA GLU A 823 17.76 -17.19 13.10
C GLU A 823 17.52 -16.43 11.78
N VAL A 824 18.61 -16.13 11.09
CA VAL A 824 18.64 -15.49 9.77
C VAL A 824 18.77 -16.59 8.73
N CYS A 825 17.67 -16.94 8.07
CA CYS A 825 17.63 -17.87 6.96
C CYS A 825 17.64 -17.11 5.63
N PHE A 826 18.35 -17.63 4.63
CA PHE A 826 18.37 -17.07 3.28
C PHE A 826 18.77 -18.14 2.26
N LYS A 827 18.38 -17.94 1.00
CA LYS A 827 18.86 -18.72 -0.14
C LYS A 827 20.01 -18.00 -0.82
N TYR A 828 21.01 -18.74 -1.29
CA TYR A 828 22.14 -18.19 -2.04
C TYR A 828 22.60 -19.12 -3.17
N ARG A 829 23.21 -18.54 -4.20
CA ARG A 829 24.13 -19.22 -5.13
C ARG A 829 25.38 -18.34 -5.30
N MET A 830 26.56 -18.94 -5.36
CA MET A 830 27.83 -18.19 -5.41
C MET A 830 28.64 -18.62 -6.63
N LYS A 831 28.76 -17.69 -7.59
CA LYS A 831 29.56 -17.88 -8.80
C LYS A 831 31.04 -17.83 -8.42
N GLY A 832 31.79 -18.85 -8.81
CA GLY A 832 33.23 -18.91 -8.68
C GLY A 832 33.84 -19.65 -9.85
N THR A 833 35.05 -19.26 -10.25
CA THR A 833 35.85 -20.03 -11.19
C THR A 833 36.53 -21.18 -10.44
N ASP A 834 36.62 -22.36 -11.07
CA ASP A 834 37.44 -23.48 -10.58
C ASP A 834 38.94 -23.21 -10.85
N ALA A 835 39.41 -22.05 -10.39
CA ALA A 835 40.82 -21.66 -10.46
C ALA A 835 41.64 -22.59 -9.54
N SER A 836 42.72 -23.14 -10.09
CA SER A 836 43.54 -24.19 -9.48
C SER A 836 44.02 -23.87 -8.06
N SER A 837 44.31 -24.93 -7.29
CA SER A 837 44.55 -25.02 -5.84
C SER A 837 45.79 -24.28 -5.28
N SER A 838 46.22 -23.19 -5.89
CA SER A 838 47.37 -22.36 -5.49
C SER A 838 47.00 -20.92 -5.09
N SER A 839 45.83 -20.40 -5.49
CA SER A 839 45.37 -19.08 -5.05
C SER A 839 44.69 -19.12 -3.67
N ARG A 840 45.04 -18.18 -2.79
CA ARG A 840 44.37 -17.99 -1.48
C ARG A 840 43.09 -17.14 -1.56
N THR A 841 42.64 -16.76 -2.75
CA THR A 841 41.40 -15.99 -2.97
C THR A 841 40.17 -16.81 -2.61
N ARG A 842 39.50 -16.45 -1.51
CA ARG A 842 38.21 -17.04 -1.15
C ARG A 842 37.11 -16.05 -1.47
N ASN A 843 36.10 -16.50 -2.20
CA ASN A 843 34.83 -15.80 -2.27
C ASN A 843 34.17 -15.92 -0.88
N VAL A 844 33.80 -14.79 -0.27
CA VAL A 844 33.13 -14.77 1.03
C VAL A 844 31.95 -13.81 1.00
N LEU A 845 30.77 -14.34 1.32
CA LEU A 845 29.64 -13.56 1.78
C LEU A 845 29.68 -13.53 3.32
N TYR A 846 29.75 -12.35 3.92
CA TYR A 846 29.53 -12.17 5.36
C TYR A 846 28.06 -11.88 5.63
N VAL A 847 27.54 -12.45 6.71
CA VAL A 847 26.24 -12.08 7.28
C VAL A 847 26.50 -11.24 8.51
N GLU A 848 25.87 -10.07 8.56
CA GLU A 848 26.04 -9.07 9.60
C GLU A 848 24.73 -8.88 10.38
N TRP A 849 24.84 -8.73 11.70
CA TRP A 849 23.76 -8.45 12.63
C TRP A 849 24.19 -7.30 13.52
N ASP A 850 23.44 -6.20 13.51
CA ASP A 850 23.80 -4.93 14.17
C ASP A 850 25.22 -4.47 13.78
N GLY A 851 25.54 -4.54 12.48
CA GLY A 851 26.86 -4.20 11.92
C GLY A 851 28.02 -5.13 12.29
N LYS A 852 27.77 -6.19 13.08
CA LYS A 852 28.79 -7.17 13.50
C LYS A 852 28.69 -8.42 12.63
N ARG A 853 29.82 -8.94 12.15
CA ARG A 853 29.86 -10.19 11.37
C ARG A 853 29.56 -11.38 12.29
N VAL A 854 28.45 -12.05 12.04
CA VAL A 854 27.93 -13.19 12.83
C VAL A 854 28.08 -14.53 12.11
N GLY A 855 28.24 -14.52 10.79
CA GLY A 855 28.54 -15.72 10.00
C GLY A 855 29.16 -15.40 8.65
N SER A 856 29.58 -16.45 7.93
CA SER A 856 30.08 -16.30 6.55
C SER A 856 29.87 -17.56 5.72
N VAL A 857 29.49 -17.38 4.45
CA VAL A 857 29.40 -18.44 3.45
C VAL A 857 30.64 -18.38 2.54
N GLN A 858 31.29 -19.52 2.34
CA GLN A 858 32.56 -19.65 1.59
C GLN A 858 32.53 -20.76 0.50
N SER A 859 31.40 -21.44 0.34
CA SER A 859 31.19 -22.52 -0.62
C SER A 859 30.69 -21.97 -1.97
N ASN A 860 31.51 -22.07 -3.01
CA ASN A 860 31.06 -21.87 -4.39
C ASN A 860 29.93 -22.87 -4.70
N SER A 861 28.87 -22.41 -5.36
CA SER A 861 27.77 -23.27 -5.82
C SER A 861 27.03 -22.61 -6.97
N SER A 862 26.89 -23.34 -8.07
CA SER A 862 26.01 -22.98 -9.20
C SER A 862 24.53 -23.21 -8.88
N THR A 863 24.20 -24.11 -7.95
CA THR A 863 22.84 -24.36 -7.48
C THR A 863 22.49 -23.49 -6.26
N TRP A 864 21.20 -23.22 -6.11
CA TRP A 864 20.64 -22.56 -4.93
C TRP A 864 20.73 -23.45 -3.70
N ASN A 865 21.23 -22.90 -2.59
CA ASN A 865 21.29 -23.54 -1.28
C ASN A 865 20.59 -22.66 -0.24
N GLU A 866 19.92 -23.26 0.74
CA GLU A 866 19.44 -22.55 1.93
C GLU A 866 20.54 -22.52 3.00
N HIS A 867 20.68 -21.40 3.70
CA HIS A 867 21.59 -21.24 4.84
C HIS A 867 20.86 -20.51 5.97
N CYS A 868 20.87 -21.09 7.17
CA CYS A 868 20.30 -20.50 8.38
C CYS A 868 21.40 -20.30 9.42
N LEU A 869 21.48 -19.08 9.97
CA LEU A 869 22.46 -18.68 10.96
C LEU A 869 21.77 -18.19 12.22
N ARG A 870 22.12 -18.78 13.37
CA ARG A 870 21.69 -18.26 14.67
C ARG A 870 22.51 -17.03 15.03
N VAL A 871 21.82 -15.95 15.36
CA VAL A 871 22.38 -14.65 15.73
C VAL A 871 21.86 -14.29 17.13
N PRO A 872 22.68 -13.64 17.98
CA PRO A 872 22.28 -13.37 19.36
C PRO A 872 21.04 -12.48 19.41
N SER A 873 20.08 -12.87 20.23
CA SER A 873 19.02 -11.95 20.68
C SER A 873 19.68 -10.86 21.52
N LEU A 874 19.43 -9.61 21.15
CA LEU A 874 19.89 -8.40 21.83
C LEU A 874 18.74 -7.90 22.73
N ASP A 875 18.54 -6.60 22.88
CA ASP A 875 17.45 -6.07 23.70
C ASP A 875 16.09 -6.15 22.97
N ASP A 876 15.06 -6.65 23.65
CA ASP A 876 13.73 -6.82 23.07
C ASP A 876 13.11 -5.51 22.56
N ASN A 877 12.34 -5.60 21.48
CA ASN A 877 11.62 -4.49 20.82
C ASN A 877 12.47 -3.38 20.17
N ASN A 878 13.79 -3.50 20.16
CA ASN A 878 14.65 -2.65 19.34
C ASN A 878 14.64 -3.04 17.85
N LEU A 879 15.07 -2.10 17.00
CA LEU A 879 15.35 -2.32 15.59
C LEU A 879 16.84 -2.62 15.41
N TYR A 880 17.16 -3.77 14.81
CA TYR A 880 18.51 -4.20 14.51
C TYR A 880 18.72 -4.38 13.01
N THR A 881 19.93 -4.12 12.54
CA THR A 881 20.26 -4.17 11.13
C THR A 881 20.75 -5.57 10.77
N VAL A 882 20.00 -6.31 9.95
CA VAL A 882 20.51 -7.51 9.28
C VAL A 882 21.12 -7.12 7.94
N GLY A 883 22.28 -7.66 7.60
CA GLY A 883 22.99 -7.30 6.38
C GLY A 883 23.78 -8.44 5.74
N PHE A 884 24.03 -8.29 4.45
CA PHE A 884 24.77 -9.24 3.61
C PHE A 884 25.87 -8.48 2.88
N LEU A 885 27.13 -8.88 3.10
CA LEU A 885 28.32 -8.17 2.61
C LEU A 885 29.22 -9.11 1.81
N ALA A 886 29.29 -8.93 0.50
CA ALA A 886 30.26 -9.58 -0.37
C ALA A 886 31.57 -8.76 -0.39
N GLN A 887 32.73 -9.42 -0.28
CA GLN A 887 34.05 -8.77 -0.39
C GLN A 887 35.02 -9.54 -1.29
N GLY A 888 36.06 -8.85 -1.79
CA GLY A 888 37.11 -9.46 -2.61
C GLY A 888 36.59 -9.88 -3.98
N THR A 889 36.82 -11.13 -4.38
CA THR A 889 36.38 -11.69 -5.68
C THR A 889 34.93 -12.22 -5.67
N ALA A 890 34.21 -12.12 -4.55
CA ALA A 890 32.89 -12.74 -4.41
C ALA A 890 31.82 -12.16 -5.34
N SER A 891 31.03 -13.05 -5.95
CA SER A 891 29.84 -12.73 -6.75
C SER A 891 28.71 -13.70 -6.37
N VAL A 892 27.67 -13.18 -5.70
CA VAL A 892 26.71 -13.98 -4.92
C VAL A 892 25.29 -13.49 -5.18
N ASN A 893 24.42 -14.38 -5.67
CA ASN A 893 22.98 -14.09 -5.68
C ASN A 893 22.39 -14.46 -4.32
N ILE A 894 21.43 -13.67 -3.84
CA ILE A 894 20.69 -13.90 -2.59
C ILE A 894 19.18 -13.84 -2.88
N ASP A 895 18.40 -14.64 -2.16
CA ASP A 895 16.94 -14.69 -2.23
C ASP A 895 16.33 -15.14 -0.89
N ASN A 896 15.02 -14.96 -0.71
CA ASN A 896 14.24 -15.50 0.42
C ASN A 896 14.90 -15.26 1.79
N VAL A 897 15.21 -14.00 2.11
CA VAL A 897 15.69 -13.64 3.44
C VAL A 897 14.54 -13.69 4.44
N GLU A 898 14.73 -14.44 5.50
CA GLU A 898 13.82 -14.56 6.63
C GLU A 898 14.58 -14.33 7.94
N VAL A 899 14.01 -13.53 8.84
CA VAL A 899 14.55 -13.31 10.19
C VAL A 899 13.47 -13.66 11.20
N SER A 900 13.65 -14.79 11.88
CA SER A 900 12.64 -15.39 12.76
C SER A 900 13.28 -15.94 14.03
N CYS A 901 12.51 -16.22 15.08
CA CYS A 901 12.97 -17.05 16.21
C CYS A 901 11.96 -18.14 16.58
N HIS A 902 10.98 -18.36 15.71
CA HIS A 902 9.90 -19.32 15.89
C HIS A 902 9.37 -19.82 14.54
N THR A 903 9.07 -21.12 14.46
CA THR A 903 8.34 -21.74 13.33
C THR A 903 6.97 -22.21 13.80
N HIS A 904 5.90 -21.63 13.24
CA HIS A 904 4.53 -22.11 13.42
C HIS A 904 4.38 -23.46 12.72
N SER A 905 3.81 -24.46 13.41
CA SER A 905 3.68 -25.83 12.90
C SER A 905 2.26 -26.39 13.02
N MET A 906 1.71 -26.85 11.90
CA MET A 906 0.44 -27.60 11.84
C MET A 906 0.68 -29.11 11.75
N PHE A 907 1.93 -29.56 11.65
CA PHE A 907 2.31 -30.98 11.56
C PHE A 907 1.65 -31.73 10.37
N MET A 908 1.45 -30.99 9.27
CA MET A 908 0.96 -31.49 7.98
C MET A 908 2.05 -31.47 6.90
N HIS A 909 2.77 -30.36 6.78
CA HIS A 909 3.89 -30.17 5.85
C HIS A 909 4.96 -29.30 6.50
N THR A 910 6.24 -29.63 6.30
CA THR A 910 7.35 -28.73 6.65
C THR A 910 7.33 -27.45 5.82
N VAL A 911 8.12 -26.45 6.22
CA VAL A 911 8.38 -25.20 5.45
C VAL A 911 8.70 -25.48 3.98
N ASN A 912 9.47 -26.53 3.71
CA ASN A 912 9.83 -27.02 2.37
C ASN A 912 8.81 -28.01 1.78
N ASN A 913 7.52 -27.86 2.12
CA ASN A 913 6.36 -28.65 1.68
C ASN A 913 6.39 -30.17 1.93
N THR A 914 7.39 -30.68 2.65
CA THR A 914 7.54 -32.13 2.83
C THR A 914 6.49 -32.63 3.82
N ARG A 915 5.64 -33.56 3.39
CA ARG A 915 4.52 -34.10 4.19
C ARG A 915 4.98 -34.68 5.53
N ILE A 916 4.21 -34.41 6.56
CA ILE A 916 4.33 -34.91 7.93
C ILE A 916 3.08 -35.77 8.20
N SER A 917 3.25 -37.03 8.64
CA SER A 917 2.14 -37.99 8.76
C SER A 917 1.20 -37.77 9.96
N THR A 918 1.56 -36.86 10.87
CA THR A 918 0.97 -36.77 12.21
C THR A 918 -0.47 -36.25 12.21
N CYS A 919 -0.76 -35.21 11.41
CA CYS A 919 -2.11 -34.63 11.27
C CYS A 919 -2.64 -34.66 9.83
N PHE A 920 -1.77 -34.84 8.82
CA PHE A 920 -2.15 -34.77 7.40
C PHE A 920 -3.19 -35.82 6.98
N ASP A 921 -3.02 -37.06 7.45
CA ASP A 921 -3.89 -38.18 7.06
C ASP A 921 -5.33 -37.99 7.57
N GLY A 922 -5.48 -37.39 8.75
CA GLY A 922 -6.76 -36.95 9.31
C GLY A 922 -7.38 -35.80 8.53
N VAL A 923 -6.59 -34.86 8.01
CA VAL A 923 -7.09 -33.78 7.14
C VAL A 923 -7.60 -34.33 5.80
N LEU A 924 -6.91 -35.30 5.18
CA LEU A 924 -7.43 -35.98 3.99
C LEU A 924 -8.72 -36.75 4.28
N SER A 925 -8.78 -37.47 5.40
CA SER A 925 -9.96 -38.23 5.81
C SER A 925 -11.13 -37.30 6.12
N LEU A 926 -10.89 -36.19 6.81
CA LEU A 926 -11.86 -35.10 7.04
C LEU A 926 -12.36 -34.52 5.71
N ASN A 927 -11.46 -34.11 4.80
CA ASN A 927 -11.85 -33.52 3.53
C ASN A 927 -12.74 -34.45 2.70
N LYS A 928 -12.42 -35.76 2.67
CA LYS A 928 -13.20 -36.80 2.01
C LYS A 928 -14.53 -37.12 2.72
N GLN A 929 -14.59 -37.00 4.05
CA GLN A 929 -15.83 -37.13 4.82
C GLN A 929 -16.72 -35.89 4.74
N LEU A 930 -16.18 -34.75 4.27
CA LEU A 930 -16.91 -33.50 4.06
C LEU A 930 -17.52 -33.34 2.66
N ASP A 931 -17.10 -34.15 1.69
CA ASP A 931 -17.85 -34.38 0.44
C ASP A 931 -19.14 -35.20 0.68
#